data_AF-A0A9Q0FVA0-F1
#
_entry.id   AF-A0A9Q0FVA0-F1
#
_cell.length_a   1.000
_cell.length_b   1.000
_cell.length_c   1.000
_cell.angle_alpha   90.00
_cell.angle_beta   90.00
_cell.angle_gamma   90.00
#
_symmetry.space_group_name_H-M   'P 1'
#
loop_
_entity.id
_entity.type
_entity.pdbx_description
1 polymer ?
#
loop_
_entity_poly.entity_id
_entity_poly.type
_entity_poly.pdbx_seq_one_letter_code
_entity_poly.pdbx_strand_id
1 'polypeptide(L)'
;MMPTPMEPLPQLEVEQETWQQLLGSKNWDNLLEPLDLNLRKLILRCGDFCQATYDAFNNDKNSKFCGTSRYGKTNFFHKVMNPEAAQSYEVSCFLYATARVSLPEAFLLHSQSRESRWDRESNWIGYIAVSSDEASAALGRREIYVAFRGTTRNYEWINVMGAKLRSARPLLRNAGKVYLEADPIEMSSSESEDDEETPMVKVMLGWLAMYVSEDSRSSFTKLSLRSQLLSKIQELRERYEGEKLSIIFTGHSLGASLSILSAWDLVENGITDIPVAAFVFGCPKVGNKTFNDRFKLYPNLKVLHIKNRIDVIPHYPARLLGYVYTGTELEIDTRKSPSLRDSKNPSDWHNLQAILHIVAGWNGEGGEFELKVKRSLALVNKSCEFLKDECMVPGSWWVEKNKGMIRDEDGEWVLAPPDEEDLPVPDKNWDNLLEPLDLNLRKLILRCGDFCQATYDAFNNDKNSKYCGSSRYGKTNFFKKVMNPEADKSYQVFAFLYATARVSLPEAFLLRSQVRGESRWDRESNWFGYIAVSSDEASQALGRREIYVAFRGTTRNHEWATVLGAKPRSAAPLLRGYGQTPSGNSSSDNDDDDEAIPKVMLGWLSMYISDDPNSPFTKLSLRTQLSSKIQELRERYRGEKLSIIFTGHSLGASISILSAWDLVENGITDIPVTAVVFGSPQIGNRVFNNRFNQYPNLKVLHVKNKIDVLVHYPGPLMGYAYTGTDFEIDTRKSPSLKPSRNPGDWHNLQAMLHIVAGWNGEGGEFELKVKRSLALVNKSCEFLKDECMVPGSWWVEKNKGMVRNEDGEWVMASPDEEDLPVPEF
;
A
#
# COMPACT_ATOMS: atom_id res chain seq x y z
N MET A 1 -72.48 41.45 6.37
CA MET A 1 -71.44 41.03 7.33
C MET A 1 -70.86 39.74 6.80
N MET A 2 -69.64 39.78 6.25
CA MET A 2 -68.95 38.59 5.77
C MET A 2 -68.44 37.78 6.97
N PRO A 3 -68.45 36.43 6.91
CA PRO A 3 -67.81 35.62 7.94
C PRO A 3 -66.29 35.69 7.80
N THR A 4 -65.62 35.90 8.92
CA THR A 4 -64.16 35.88 9.06
C THR A 4 -63.58 34.51 8.70
N PRO A 5 -62.39 34.43 8.06
CA PRO A 5 -61.72 33.15 7.80
C PRO A 5 -61.17 32.57 9.10
N MET A 6 -61.35 31.27 9.32
CA MET A 6 -60.69 30.52 10.39
C MET A 6 -59.16 30.49 10.17
N GLU A 7 -58.40 30.70 11.25
CA GLU A 7 -56.96 30.49 11.29
C GLU A 7 -56.57 29.03 10.96
N PRO A 8 -55.46 28.78 10.27
CA PRO A 8 -54.95 27.42 10.07
C PRO A 8 -54.44 26.86 11.39
N LEU A 9 -54.81 25.61 11.70
CA LEU A 9 -54.21 24.81 12.77
C LEU A 9 -52.68 24.71 12.55
N PRO A 10 -51.86 24.70 13.63
CA PRO A 10 -50.41 24.56 13.49
C PRO A 10 -50.07 23.22 12.85
N GLN A 11 -49.36 23.25 11.73
CA GLN A 11 -48.69 22.07 11.21
C GLN A 11 -47.61 21.67 12.21
N LEU A 12 -47.73 20.48 12.80
CA LEU A 12 -46.64 19.85 13.54
C LEU A 12 -45.44 19.70 12.58
N GLU A 13 -44.44 20.55 12.74
CA GLU A 13 -43.12 20.35 12.15
C GLU A 13 -42.54 19.06 12.73
N VAL A 14 -42.51 17.99 11.93
CA VAL A 14 -41.79 16.77 12.27
C VAL A 14 -40.30 17.11 12.15
N GLU A 15 -39.63 17.35 13.29
CA GLU A 15 -38.18 17.53 13.34
C GLU A 15 -37.51 16.36 12.61
N GLN A 16 -36.73 16.65 11.56
CA GLN A 16 -35.95 15.63 10.87
C GLN A 16 -34.83 15.15 11.79
N GLU A 17 -34.80 13.85 12.08
CA GLU A 17 -33.76 13.22 12.91
C GLU A 17 -32.37 13.51 12.35
N THR A 18 -31.44 13.90 13.22
CA THR A 18 -30.06 14.16 12.82
C THR A 18 -29.38 12.86 12.39
N TRP A 19 -28.46 12.94 11.42
CA TRP A 19 -27.75 11.74 10.96
C TRP A 19 -26.96 11.05 12.06
N GLN A 20 -26.48 11.79 13.07
CA GLN A 20 -25.83 11.22 14.24
C GLN A 20 -26.79 10.34 15.06
N GLN A 21 -28.07 10.72 15.16
CA GLN A 21 -29.10 9.89 15.80
C GLN A 21 -29.36 8.62 15.01
N LEU A 22 -29.39 8.70 13.67
CA LEU A 22 -29.50 7.52 12.80
C LEU A 22 -28.31 6.57 12.96
N LEU A 23 -27.12 7.08 13.27
CA LEU A 23 -25.93 6.28 13.61
C LEU A 23 -25.88 5.85 15.08
N GLY A 24 -26.92 6.12 15.87
CA GLY A 24 -27.07 5.61 17.23
C GLY A 24 -26.47 6.48 18.33
N SER A 25 -26.24 7.78 18.10
CA SER A 25 -25.73 8.69 19.15
C SER A 25 -26.56 8.65 20.45
N LYS A 26 -27.87 8.40 20.33
CA LYS A 26 -28.83 8.15 21.43
C LYS A 26 -29.30 6.69 21.48
N ASN A 27 -28.46 5.72 21.11
CA ASN A 27 -28.77 4.29 21.07
C ASN A 27 -30.09 3.92 20.36
N TRP A 28 -30.49 4.70 19.35
CA TRP A 28 -31.75 4.54 18.62
C TRP A 28 -33.01 4.61 19.50
N ASP A 29 -32.93 5.28 20.65
CA ASP A 29 -34.08 5.54 21.51
C ASP A 29 -35.23 6.18 20.70
N ASN A 30 -36.43 5.58 20.80
CA ASN A 30 -37.64 5.97 20.06
C ASN A 30 -37.58 5.84 18.51
N LEU A 31 -36.52 5.24 17.94
CA LEU A 31 -36.42 5.02 16.48
C LEU A 31 -36.76 3.59 16.05
N LEU A 32 -36.87 2.65 16.99
CA LEU A 32 -37.07 1.22 16.68
C LEU A 32 -38.54 0.78 16.75
N GLU A 33 -39.36 1.40 17.61
CA GLU A 33 -40.76 1.07 17.82
C GLU A 33 -41.63 2.33 17.96
N PRO A 34 -42.34 2.78 16.90
CA PRO A 34 -42.31 2.24 15.54
C PRO A 34 -40.97 2.53 14.83
N LEU A 35 -40.59 1.65 13.89
CA LEU A 35 -39.33 1.79 13.16
C LEU A 35 -39.36 3.03 12.25
N ASP A 36 -38.53 4.03 12.59
CA ASP A 36 -38.37 5.27 11.84
C ASP A 36 -38.05 5.02 10.37
N LEU A 37 -38.59 5.86 9.49
CA LEU A 37 -38.49 5.67 8.04
C LEU A 37 -37.06 5.91 7.52
N ASN A 38 -36.32 6.88 8.08
CA ASN A 38 -34.96 7.17 7.66
C ASN A 38 -34.00 6.10 8.19
N LEU A 39 -34.18 5.65 9.43
CA LEU A 39 -33.44 4.53 9.99
C LEU A 39 -33.70 3.24 9.20
N ARG A 40 -34.95 2.98 8.82
CA ARG A 40 -35.32 1.84 7.96
C ARG A 40 -34.55 1.88 6.63
N LYS A 41 -34.51 3.03 5.95
CA LYS A 41 -33.75 3.19 4.70
C LYS A 41 -32.25 2.96 4.89
N LEU A 42 -31.68 3.45 6.00
CA LEU A 42 -30.26 3.23 6.32
C LEU A 42 -29.95 1.75 6.60
N ILE A 43 -30.80 1.06 7.38
CA ILE A 43 -30.67 -0.38 7.63
C ILE A 43 -30.73 -1.15 6.30
N LEU A 44 -31.70 -0.83 5.44
CA LEU A 44 -31.83 -1.47 4.13
C LEU A 44 -30.58 -1.24 3.25
N ARG A 45 -30.04 -0.01 3.22
CA ARG A 45 -28.80 0.30 2.50
C ARG A 45 -27.61 -0.51 3.01
N CYS A 46 -27.43 -0.58 4.34
CA CYS A 46 -26.37 -1.41 4.94
C CYS A 46 -26.55 -2.88 4.56
N GLY A 47 -27.79 -3.37 4.58
CA GLY A 47 -28.15 -4.70 4.13
C GLY A 47 -27.82 -4.97 2.66
N ASP A 48 -28.10 -4.02 1.77
CA ASP A 48 -27.81 -4.13 0.35
C ASP A 48 -26.29 -4.09 0.06
N PHE A 49 -25.52 -3.31 0.82
CA PHE A 49 -24.05 -3.33 0.77
C PHE A 49 -23.50 -4.66 1.26
N CYS A 50 -24.08 -5.23 2.31
CA CYS A 50 -23.74 -6.58 2.74
C CYS A 50 -24.11 -7.61 1.67
N GLN A 51 -25.30 -7.52 1.05
CA GLN A 51 -25.71 -8.43 -0.01
C GLN A 51 -24.77 -8.37 -1.22
N ALA A 52 -24.29 -7.19 -1.59
CA ALA A 52 -23.34 -7.04 -2.70
C ALA A 52 -22.10 -7.92 -2.52
N THR A 53 -21.70 -8.22 -1.27
CA THR A 53 -20.62 -9.18 -1.00
C THR A 53 -20.97 -10.61 -1.39
N TYR A 54 -22.20 -11.06 -1.16
CA TYR A 54 -22.62 -12.40 -1.60
C TYR A 54 -22.80 -12.45 -3.12
N ASP A 55 -23.37 -11.39 -3.69
CA ASP A 55 -23.69 -11.32 -5.12
C ASP A 55 -22.41 -11.33 -5.97
N ALA A 56 -21.35 -10.65 -5.51
CA ALA A 56 -20.07 -10.59 -6.20
C ALA A 56 -19.13 -11.77 -5.89
N PHE A 57 -19.41 -12.63 -4.90
CA PHE A 57 -18.43 -13.63 -4.49
C PHE A 57 -18.45 -14.88 -5.39
N ASN A 58 -17.26 -15.33 -5.82
CA ASN A 58 -17.13 -16.56 -6.59
C ASN A 58 -17.03 -17.79 -5.67
N ASN A 59 -18.17 -18.46 -5.44
CA ASN A 59 -18.26 -19.65 -4.61
C ASN A 59 -18.18 -20.99 -5.38
N ASP A 60 -17.94 -20.97 -6.69
CA ASP A 60 -17.87 -22.20 -7.49
C ASP A 60 -16.48 -22.84 -7.37
N LYS A 61 -16.41 -23.98 -6.69
CA LYS A 61 -15.16 -24.74 -6.50
C LYS A 61 -14.51 -25.24 -7.79
N ASN A 62 -15.28 -25.36 -8.86
CA ASN A 62 -14.77 -25.76 -10.17
C ASN A 62 -14.19 -24.58 -10.96
N SER A 63 -14.40 -23.34 -10.49
CA SER A 63 -13.78 -22.15 -11.06
C SER A 63 -12.31 -22.05 -10.64
N LYS A 64 -11.45 -21.62 -11.57
CA LYS A 64 -10.06 -21.24 -11.26
C LYS A 64 -9.97 -20.00 -10.35
N PHE A 65 -11.04 -19.22 -10.26
CA PHE A 65 -11.16 -18.00 -9.45
C PHE A 65 -12.08 -18.20 -8.23
N CYS A 66 -12.30 -19.45 -7.80
CA CYS A 66 -13.02 -19.73 -6.56
C CYS A 66 -12.38 -18.94 -5.41
N GLY A 67 -13.19 -18.18 -4.67
CA GLY A 67 -12.76 -17.41 -3.51
C GLY A 67 -12.45 -15.93 -3.76
N THR A 68 -12.52 -15.46 -5.02
CA THR A 68 -12.35 -14.04 -5.39
C THR A 68 -13.69 -13.29 -5.43
N SER A 69 -13.62 -11.97 -5.62
CA SER A 69 -14.73 -11.23 -6.24
C SER A 69 -14.83 -11.62 -7.72
N ARG A 70 -16.06 -11.69 -8.25
CA ARG A 70 -16.39 -11.83 -9.66
C ARG A 70 -16.22 -10.52 -10.42
N TYR A 71 -16.27 -9.40 -9.70
CA TYR A 71 -16.32 -8.05 -10.27
C TYR A 71 -15.21 -7.17 -9.69
N GLY A 72 -14.66 -6.30 -10.51
CA GLY A 72 -13.67 -5.29 -10.16
C GLY A 72 -14.26 -4.08 -9.42
N LYS A 73 -13.38 -3.18 -8.96
CA LYS A 73 -13.76 -2.02 -8.13
C LYS A 73 -14.59 -0.97 -8.89
N THR A 74 -14.23 -0.65 -10.13
CA THR A 74 -14.80 0.46 -10.91
C THR A 74 -16.29 0.30 -11.18
N ASN A 75 -16.70 -0.88 -11.64
CA ASN A 75 -18.09 -1.18 -12.02
C ASN A 75 -18.81 -2.06 -10.99
N PHE A 76 -18.27 -2.17 -9.78
CA PHE A 76 -18.74 -3.13 -8.76
C PHE A 76 -20.25 -3.03 -8.52
N PHE A 77 -20.75 -1.84 -8.19
CA PHE A 77 -22.15 -1.61 -7.87
C PHE A 77 -23.08 -1.78 -9.07
N HIS A 78 -22.59 -1.50 -10.28
CA HIS A 78 -23.34 -1.78 -11.51
C HIS A 78 -23.48 -3.29 -11.75
N LYS A 79 -22.38 -4.06 -11.62
CA LYS A 79 -22.38 -5.51 -11.87
C LYS A 79 -23.19 -6.30 -10.83
N VAL A 80 -23.23 -5.86 -9.56
CA VAL A 80 -24.14 -6.42 -8.54
C VAL A 80 -25.59 -5.91 -8.63
N MET A 81 -25.93 -5.14 -9.67
CA MET A 81 -27.28 -4.61 -9.91
C MET A 81 -27.80 -3.68 -8.80
N ASN A 82 -26.93 -2.84 -8.23
CA ASN A 82 -27.28 -1.81 -7.24
C ASN A 82 -27.06 -0.38 -7.80
N PRO A 83 -27.99 0.13 -8.62
CA PRO A 83 -27.83 1.41 -9.31
C PRO A 83 -27.84 2.62 -8.36
N GLU A 84 -28.53 2.52 -7.22
CA GLU A 84 -28.54 3.60 -6.22
C GLU A 84 -27.15 3.79 -5.60
N ALA A 85 -26.49 2.68 -5.27
CA ALA A 85 -25.12 2.70 -4.76
C ALA A 85 -24.14 3.17 -5.85
N ALA A 86 -24.31 2.69 -7.09
CA ALA A 86 -23.42 3.03 -8.21
C ALA A 86 -23.38 4.53 -8.55
N GLN A 87 -24.44 5.28 -8.23
CA GLN A 87 -24.48 6.73 -8.42
C GLN A 87 -23.83 7.53 -7.30
N SER A 88 -23.74 6.96 -6.11
CA SER A 88 -23.41 7.70 -4.88
C SER A 88 -22.15 7.23 -4.18
N TYR A 89 -21.62 6.06 -4.54
CA TYR A 89 -20.51 5.41 -3.86
C TYR A 89 -19.54 4.72 -4.82
N GLU A 90 -18.27 4.76 -4.45
CA GLU A 90 -17.18 4.10 -5.16
C GLU A 90 -16.45 3.11 -4.24
N VAL A 91 -16.03 1.96 -4.78
CA VAL A 91 -15.23 1.00 -4.02
C VAL A 91 -13.77 1.43 -4.00
N SER A 92 -13.26 1.79 -2.83
CA SER A 92 -11.89 2.28 -2.66
C SER A 92 -10.87 1.15 -2.46
N CYS A 93 -11.29 0.02 -1.91
CA CYS A 93 -10.40 -1.10 -1.57
C CYS A 93 -11.17 -2.43 -1.47
N PHE A 94 -10.53 -3.52 -1.88
CA PHE A 94 -10.98 -4.89 -1.60
C PHE A 94 -10.16 -5.47 -0.46
N LEU A 95 -10.85 -6.18 0.43
CA LEU A 95 -10.25 -6.76 1.63
C LEU A 95 -10.11 -8.27 1.45
N TYR A 96 -8.95 -8.80 1.85
CA TYR A 96 -8.64 -10.22 1.78
C TYR A 96 -8.25 -10.76 3.14
N ALA A 97 -8.64 -12.00 3.43
CA ALA A 97 -8.29 -12.69 4.67
C ALA A 97 -7.77 -14.10 4.39
N THR A 98 -6.89 -14.56 5.27
CA THR A 98 -6.42 -15.94 5.35
C THR A 98 -6.58 -16.43 6.80
N ALA A 99 -6.41 -17.72 7.01
CA ALA A 99 -6.29 -18.29 8.34
C ALA A 99 -5.27 -19.43 8.31
N ARG A 100 -4.14 -19.25 9.00
CA ARG A 100 -3.07 -20.25 9.11
C ARG A 100 -3.45 -21.48 9.94
N VAL A 101 -4.54 -21.38 10.68
CA VAL A 101 -5.19 -22.52 11.33
C VAL A 101 -6.08 -23.15 10.27
N SER A 102 -6.12 -24.47 10.15
CA SER A 102 -7.03 -25.19 9.24
C SER A 102 -8.49 -24.89 9.58
N LEU A 103 -8.97 -23.72 9.15
CA LEU A 103 -10.35 -23.32 9.27
C LEU A 103 -11.17 -24.13 8.26
N PRO A 104 -12.41 -24.46 8.58
CA PRO A 104 -13.27 -25.21 7.67
C PRO A 104 -13.44 -24.50 6.33
N GLU A 105 -13.58 -25.29 5.25
CA GLU A 105 -13.85 -24.77 3.89
C GLU A 105 -15.11 -23.89 3.79
N ALA A 106 -15.95 -23.87 4.83
CA ALA A 106 -17.11 -23.00 4.93
C ALA A 106 -16.75 -21.50 5.09
N PHE A 107 -15.52 -21.18 5.53
CA PHE A 107 -15.03 -19.81 5.75
C PHE A 107 -14.10 -19.32 4.64
N LEU A 108 -13.18 -20.18 4.20
CA LEU A 108 -12.25 -19.93 3.10
C LEU A 108 -12.47 -21.02 2.05
N LEU A 109 -12.78 -20.60 0.83
CA LEU A 109 -13.08 -21.47 -0.30
C LEU A 109 -11.89 -21.50 -1.24
N HIS A 110 -11.47 -22.72 -1.58
CA HIS A 110 -10.36 -22.97 -2.49
C HIS A 110 -10.86 -23.63 -3.78
N SER A 111 -10.19 -23.34 -4.89
CA SER A 111 -10.43 -24.01 -6.16
C SER A 111 -9.99 -25.48 -6.08
N GLN A 112 -10.75 -26.39 -6.69
CA GLN A 112 -10.34 -27.79 -6.86
C GLN A 112 -9.27 -27.95 -7.95
N SER A 113 -9.03 -26.92 -8.76
CA SER A 113 -8.01 -26.96 -9.80
C SER A 113 -6.60 -26.81 -9.23
N ARG A 114 -5.72 -27.74 -9.58
CA ARG A 114 -4.26 -27.65 -9.31
C ARG A 114 -3.59 -26.50 -10.05
N GLU A 115 -4.26 -25.92 -11.05
CA GLU A 115 -3.81 -24.79 -11.87
C GLU A 115 -4.32 -23.43 -11.35
N SER A 116 -5.04 -23.38 -10.23
CA SER A 116 -5.46 -22.11 -9.62
C SER A 116 -4.22 -21.29 -9.23
N ARG A 117 -3.90 -20.25 -10.01
CA ARG A 117 -2.70 -19.41 -9.84
C ARG A 117 -2.92 -18.15 -9.00
N TRP A 118 -4.16 -17.83 -8.62
CA TRP A 118 -4.45 -16.54 -7.98
C TRP A 118 -4.02 -16.50 -6.50
N ASP A 119 -4.48 -17.45 -5.67
CA ASP A 119 -3.96 -17.68 -4.31
C ASP A 119 -4.43 -19.04 -3.77
N ARG A 120 -3.68 -19.67 -2.83
CA ARG A 120 -3.99 -21.00 -2.29
C ARG A 120 -4.68 -20.98 -0.94
N GLU A 121 -4.53 -19.93 -0.15
CA GLU A 121 -4.95 -19.89 1.27
C GLU A 121 -5.75 -18.61 1.60
N SER A 122 -6.03 -17.75 0.63
CA SER A 122 -6.71 -16.45 0.81
C SER A 122 -8.08 -16.40 0.14
N ASN A 123 -9.00 -15.63 0.73
CA ASN A 123 -10.27 -15.28 0.11
C ASN A 123 -10.54 -13.78 0.17
N TRP A 124 -11.27 -13.29 -0.83
CA TRP A 124 -11.93 -12.00 -0.75
C TRP A 124 -13.01 -12.03 0.34
N ILE A 125 -12.91 -11.12 1.30
CA ILE A 125 -13.75 -11.10 2.51
C ILE A 125 -14.60 -9.83 2.63
N GLY A 126 -14.44 -8.86 1.73
CA GLY A 126 -15.21 -7.64 1.78
C GLY A 126 -14.59 -6.49 1.00
N TYR A 127 -15.13 -5.30 1.21
CA TYR A 127 -14.67 -4.09 0.54
C TYR A 127 -14.90 -2.86 1.42
N ILE A 128 -14.21 -1.77 1.06
CA ILE A 128 -14.43 -0.43 1.60
C ILE A 128 -14.99 0.43 0.47
N ALA A 129 -16.14 1.05 0.70
CA ALA A 129 -16.76 1.98 -0.22
C ALA A 129 -16.85 3.38 0.40
N VAL A 130 -16.70 4.40 -0.43
CA VAL A 130 -16.71 5.81 -0.01
C VAL A 130 -17.74 6.54 -0.84
N SER A 131 -18.47 7.46 -0.22
CA SER A 131 -19.41 8.32 -0.93
C SER A 131 -18.69 9.26 -1.90
N SER A 132 -19.30 9.50 -3.07
CA SER A 132 -18.82 10.49 -4.04
C SER A 132 -18.90 11.91 -3.48
N ASP A 133 -18.24 12.87 -4.14
CA ASP A 133 -18.22 14.27 -3.70
C ASP A 133 -19.63 14.88 -3.74
N GLU A 134 -20.42 14.54 -4.76
CA GLU A 134 -21.81 14.99 -4.91
C GLU A 134 -22.70 14.41 -3.80
N ALA A 135 -22.56 13.11 -3.52
CA ALA A 135 -23.31 12.46 -2.45
C ALA A 135 -22.92 13.00 -1.07
N SER A 136 -21.62 13.26 -0.86
CA SER A 136 -21.11 13.78 0.41
C SER A 136 -21.55 15.22 0.66
N ALA A 137 -21.60 16.05 -0.39
CA ALA A 137 -22.16 17.39 -0.33
C ALA A 137 -23.65 17.38 0.04
N ALA A 138 -24.44 16.47 -0.55
CA ALA A 138 -25.85 16.32 -0.23
C ALA A 138 -26.10 15.79 1.19
N LEU A 139 -25.23 14.90 1.70
CA LEU A 139 -25.32 14.32 3.04
C LEU A 139 -24.71 15.21 4.14
N GLY A 140 -23.94 16.23 3.75
CA GLY A 140 -23.17 17.09 4.66
C GLY A 140 -22.04 16.37 5.40
N ARG A 141 -21.62 15.20 4.91
CA ARG A 141 -20.56 14.35 5.45
C ARG A 141 -20.09 13.34 4.42
N ARG A 142 -18.86 12.87 4.57
CA ARG A 142 -18.31 11.72 3.85
C ARG A 142 -18.65 10.44 4.62
N GLU A 143 -19.43 9.57 4.00
CA GLU A 143 -19.68 8.22 4.50
C GLU A 143 -18.65 7.24 3.95
N ILE A 144 -18.06 6.45 4.85
CA ILE A 144 -17.16 5.33 4.56
C ILE A 144 -17.87 4.05 5.03
N TYR A 145 -18.18 3.14 4.11
CA TYR A 145 -18.76 1.84 4.42
C TYR A 145 -17.69 0.75 4.37
N VAL A 146 -17.66 -0.09 5.39
CA VAL A 146 -16.85 -1.31 5.44
C VAL A 146 -17.80 -2.50 5.44
N ALA A 147 -17.89 -3.20 4.31
CA ALA A 147 -18.80 -4.32 4.13
C ALA A 147 -18.05 -5.65 4.18
N PHE A 148 -18.40 -6.51 5.13
CA PHE A 148 -17.82 -7.85 5.26
C PHE A 148 -18.75 -8.94 4.77
N ARG A 149 -18.17 -9.87 4.02
CA ARG A 149 -18.80 -11.09 3.51
C ARG A 149 -19.00 -12.08 4.65
N GLY A 150 -20.17 -12.71 4.70
CA GLY A 150 -20.40 -13.85 5.58
C GLY A 150 -20.05 -15.20 4.94
N THR A 151 -20.64 -16.27 5.45
CA THR A 151 -20.45 -17.64 4.96
C THR A 151 -21.45 -17.97 3.86
N THR A 152 -21.01 -18.71 2.84
CA THR A 152 -21.85 -19.11 1.69
C THR A 152 -22.31 -20.56 1.72
N ARG A 153 -21.85 -21.35 2.70
CA ARG A 153 -22.20 -22.78 2.87
C ARG A 153 -23.00 -23.00 4.15
N ASN A 154 -23.76 -24.10 4.16
CA ASN A 154 -24.64 -24.54 5.24
C ASN A 154 -23.93 -24.57 6.62
N TYR A 155 -24.73 -24.61 7.68
CA TYR A 155 -24.37 -24.54 9.11
C TYR A 155 -23.33 -25.53 9.65
N GLU A 156 -22.72 -26.35 8.81
CA GLU A 156 -21.64 -27.27 9.18
C GLU A 156 -20.52 -26.57 9.95
N TRP A 157 -20.27 -25.29 9.68
CA TRP A 157 -19.25 -24.49 10.37
C TRP A 157 -19.45 -24.37 11.89
N ILE A 158 -20.70 -24.40 12.38
CA ILE A 158 -21.05 -24.26 13.80
C ILE A 158 -20.48 -25.43 14.64
N ASN A 159 -20.39 -26.61 14.02
CA ASN A 159 -19.87 -27.82 14.66
C ASN A 159 -18.34 -27.94 14.58
N VAL A 160 -17.68 -27.29 13.62
CA VAL A 160 -16.25 -27.55 13.33
C VAL A 160 -15.30 -26.57 14.02
N MET A 161 -15.75 -25.37 14.39
CA MET A 161 -14.84 -24.34 14.91
C MET A 161 -14.42 -24.51 16.37
N GLY A 162 -15.24 -25.13 17.21
CA GLY A 162 -15.14 -24.97 18.66
C GLY A 162 -15.28 -23.49 19.06
N ALA A 163 -16.23 -23.16 19.93
CA ALA A 163 -16.41 -21.77 20.37
C ALA A 163 -15.32 -21.28 21.35
N LYS A 164 -14.05 -21.65 21.12
CA LYS A 164 -12.93 -21.33 22.02
C LYS A 164 -12.69 -19.82 22.04
N LEU A 165 -12.75 -19.24 23.23
CA LEU A 165 -12.37 -17.85 23.49
C LEU A 165 -10.83 -17.74 23.48
N ARG A 166 -10.30 -16.73 22.81
CA ARG A 166 -8.87 -16.40 22.79
C ARG A 166 -8.66 -14.94 23.16
N SER A 167 -7.51 -14.68 23.78
CA SER A 167 -7.12 -13.33 24.17
C SER A 167 -7.05 -12.41 22.95
N ALA A 168 -7.76 -11.28 23.02
CA ALA A 168 -7.68 -10.20 22.04
C ALA A 168 -6.50 -9.24 22.31
N ARG A 169 -5.52 -9.65 23.14
CA ARG A 169 -4.33 -8.84 23.47
C ARG A 169 -3.62 -8.21 22.25
N PRO A 170 -3.49 -8.88 21.09
CA PRO A 170 -2.90 -8.26 19.89
C PRO A 170 -3.64 -7.03 19.36
N LEU A 171 -4.92 -6.85 19.74
CA LEU A 171 -5.77 -5.75 19.31
C LEU A 171 -5.73 -4.55 20.28
N LEU A 172 -5.17 -4.71 21.49
CA LEU A 172 -5.21 -3.69 22.54
C LEU A 172 -4.06 -2.68 22.40
N ARG A 173 -4.39 -1.38 22.49
CA ARG A 173 -3.46 -0.24 22.36
C ARG A 173 -2.30 -0.25 23.38
N ASN A 174 -2.48 -0.87 24.54
CA ASN A 174 -1.50 -0.90 25.64
C ASN A 174 -0.63 -2.16 25.70
N ALA A 175 -0.70 -3.07 24.71
CA ALA A 175 0.15 -4.26 24.72
C ALA A 175 1.65 -3.90 24.76
N GLY A 176 2.07 -2.77 24.17
CA GLY A 176 3.46 -2.31 24.08
C GLY A 176 4.11 -1.80 25.37
N LYS A 177 3.37 -1.53 26.46
CA LYS A 177 3.97 -1.03 27.73
C LYS A 177 4.39 -2.11 28.71
N VAL A 178 4.04 -3.38 28.47
CA VAL A 178 4.39 -4.51 29.35
C VAL A 178 5.55 -5.35 28.77
N TYR A 179 6.04 -5.05 27.56
CA TYR A 179 7.12 -5.80 26.90
C TYR A 179 8.54 -5.38 27.28
N LEU A 180 8.73 -4.49 28.27
CA LEU A 180 10.08 -4.08 28.69
C LEU A 180 10.68 -4.93 29.82
N GLU A 181 9.98 -5.95 30.34
CA GLU A 181 10.50 -6.75 31.49
C GLU A 181 10.26 -8.28 31.41
N ALA A 182 10.02 -8.87 30.24
CA ALA A 182 9.99 -10.34 30.16
C ALA A 182 10.55 -10.88 28.84
N ASP A 183 11.55 -11.75 28.96
CA ASP A 183 12.26 -12.45 27.90
C ASP A 183 11.35 -13.27 26.95
N PRO A 184 11.78 -13.51 25.70
CA PRO A 184 10.96 -14.15 24.67
C PRO A 184 10.89 -15.67 24.88
N ILE A 185 9.70 -16.22 25.12
CA ILE A 185 9.50 -17.67 25.14
C ILE A 185 8.88 -18.15 23.82
N GLU A 186 9.54 -19.18 23.29
CA GLU A 186 9.22 -20.03 22.17
C GLU A 186 7.74 -20.46 22.09
N MET A 187 7.25 -20.62 20.86
CA MET A 187 6.06 -21.43 20.57
C MET A 187 6.36 -22.89 20.92
N SER A 188 6.12 -23.28 22.17
CA SER A 188 5.97 -24.67 22.54
C SER A 188 4.58 -24.92 23.15
N SER A 189 4.02 -26.04 22.74
CA SER A 189 2.70 -26.53 23.08
C SER A 189 2.64 -27.06 24.51
N SER A 190 2.05 -26.29 25.43
CA SER A 190 1.36 -26.81 26.62
C SER A 190 0.54 -25.69 27.26
N GLU A 191 -0.77 -25.68 27.00
CA GLU A 191 -1.71 -24.89 27.80
C GLU A 191 -1.90 -25.61 29.14
N SER A 192 -1.37 -25.06 30.23
CA SER A 192 -1.94 -25.26 31.56
C SER A 192 -2.98 -24.16 31.79
N GLU A 193 -4.24 -24.59 31.88
CA GLU A 193 -5.32 -23.81 32.47
C GLU A 193 -4.97 -23.57 33.94
N ASP A 194 -4.95 -22.30 34.35
CA ASP A 194 -5.17 -21.77 35.71
C ASP A 194 -4.28 -20.54 35.94
N ASP A 195 -4.79 -19.37 35.58
CA ASP A 195 -4.41 -18.09 36.18
C ASP A 195 -5.69 -17.23 36.25
N GLU A 196 -6.46 -17.48 37.31
CA GLU A 196 -7.44 -16.54 37.84
C GLU A 196 -6.69 -15.35 38.44
N GLU A 197 -6.83 -14.14 37.86
CA GLU A 197 -6.96 -12.87 38.63
C GLU A 197 -7.01 -11.60 37.76
N THR A 198 -6.76 -11.62 36.44
CA THR A 198 -6.95 -10.42 35.60
C THR A 198 -8.07 -10.61 34.57
N PRO A 199 -9.13 -9.77 34.56
CA PRO A 199 -10.19 -9.85 33.56
C PRO A 199 -9.62 -9.52 32.17
N MET A 200 -9.38 -10.55 31.36
CA MET A 200 -8.80 -10.43 30.03
C MET A 200 -9.89 -10.32 28.95
N VAL A 201 -9.70 -9.41 27.99
CA VAL A 201 -10.56 -9.29 26.80
C VAL A 201 -10.37 -10.52 25.93
N LYS A 202 -11.44 -11.31 25.73
CA LYS A 202 -11.40 -12.50 24.88
C LYS A 202 -12.49 -12.43 23.81
N VAL A 203 -12.14 -12.85 22.60
CA VAL A 203 -13.02 -12.97 21.44
C VAL A 203 -12.93 -14.39 20.88
N MET A 204 -13.88 -14.80 20.03
CA MET A 204 -13.81 -16.14 19.42
C MET A 204 -12.54 -16.30 18.58
N LEU A 205 -11.84 -17.44 18.75
CA LEU A 205 -10.60 -17.76 18.04
C LEU A 205 -10.75 -17.60 16.52
N GLY A 206 -11.86 -18.10 15.96
CA GLY A 206 -12.13 -18.04 14.53
C GLY A 206 -12.14 -16.62 13.97
N TRP A 207 -12.87 -15.72 14.64
CA TRP A 207 -12.98 -14.31 14.23
C TRP A 207 -11.62 -13.63 14.31
N LEU A 208 -10.89 -13.85 15.40
CA LEU A 208 -9.56 -13.27 15.61
C LEU A 208 -8.56 -13.79 14.58
N ALA A 209 -8.52 -15.11 14.34
CA ALA A 209 -7.60 -15.73 13.40
C ALA A 209 -7.79 -15.17 11.98
N MET A 210 -9.03 -15.07 11.50
CA MET A 210 -9.30 -14.47 10.19
C MET A 210 -8.90 -12.98 10.12
N TYR A 211 -9.03 -12.26 11.24
CA TYR A 211 -8.77 -10.83 11.27
C TYR A 211 -7.27 -10.48 11.32
N VAL A 212 -6.45 -11.30 11.99
CA VAL A 212 -5.02 -10.99 12.24
C VAL A 212 -4.03 -11.88 11.50
N SER A 213 -4.46 -12.97 10.85
CA SER A 213 -3.53 -13.84 10.12
C SER A 213 -3.02 -13.20 8.83
N GLU A 214 -1.77 -13.48 8.49
CA GLU A 214 -1.09 -13.06 7.27
C GLU A 214 -0.39 -14.26 6.61
N ASP A 215 -0.22 -14.24 5.30
CA ASP A 215 0.62 -15.20 4.57
C ASP A 215 1.64 -14.44 3.74
N SER A 216 2.92 -14.57 4.11
CA SER A 216 4.03 -13.92 3.41
C SER A 216 4.25 -14.46 1.99
N ARG A 217 3.69 -15.64 1.67
CA ARG A 217 3.73 -16.25 0.35
C ARG A 217 2.58 -15.80 -0.54
N SER A 218 1.46 -15.35 0.05
CA SER A 218 0.33 -14.78 -0.68
C SER A 218 0.66 -13.37 -1.15
N SER A 219 0.21 -12.98 -2.33
CA SER A 219 0.24 -11.58 -2.74
C SER A 219 -0.89 -10.73 -2.16
N PHE A 220 -2.00 -11.36 -1.75
CA PHE A 220 -3.23 -10.71 -1.27
C PHE A 220 -3.27 -10.57 0.25
N THR A 221 -2.68 -11.52 0.98
CA THR A 221 -2.68 -11.53 2.45
C THR A 221 -1.28 -11.40 3.04
N LYS A 222 -0.34 -10.75 2.31
CA LYS A 222 0.95 -10.29 2.88
C LYS A 222 0.75 -9.50 4.15
N LEU A 223 -0.31 -8.69 4.16
CA LEU A 223 -0.81 -7.96 5.30
C LEU A 223 -2.09 -8.64 5.80
N SER A 224 -2.26 -8.72 7.12
CA SER A 224 -3.50 -9.18 7.72
C SER A 224 -4.71 -8.32 7.31
N LEU A 225 -5.92 -8.87 7.43
CA LEU A 225 -7.16 -8.12 7.18
C LEU A 225 -7.21 -6.84 8.04
N ARG A 226 -6.80 -6.94 9.31
CA ARG A 226 -6.65 -5.80 10.21
C ARG A 226 -5.74 -4.72 9.63
N SER A 227 -4.54 -5.10 9.18
CA SER A 227 -3.56 -4.17 8.63
C SER A 227 -4.06 -3.49 7.35
N GLN A 228 -4.72 -4.24 6.46
CA GLN A 228 -5.35 -3.71 5.24
C GLN A 228 -6.41 -2.64 5.60
N LEU A 229 -7.31 -2.96 6.53
CA LEU A 229 -8.36 -2.06 6.98
C LEU A 229 -7.81 -0.80 7.64
N LEU A 230 -6.93 -0.94 8.64
CA LEU A 230 -6.38 0.20 9.39
C LEU A 230 -5.59 1.12 8.47
N SER A 231 -4.76 0.57 7.59
CA SER A 231 -4.01 1.35 6.60
C SER A 231 -4.95 2.13 5.68
N LYS A 232 -6.01 1.49 5.17
CA LYS A 232 -6.93 2.16 4.25
C LYS A 232 -7.78 3.22 4.93
N ILE A 233 -8.25 2.98 6.14
CA ILE A 233 -9.03 3.98 6.89
C ILE A 233 -8.17 5.19 7.22
N GLN A 234 -6.89 4.98 7.57
CA GLN A 234 -5.96 6.09 7.79
C GLN A 234 -5.70 6.89 6.50
N GLU A 235 -5.50 6.22 5.36
CA GLU A 235 -5.38 6.88 4.04
C GLU A 235 -6.61 7.72 3.71
N LEU A 236 -7.83 7.17 3.93
CA LEU A 236 -9.07 7.90 3.67
C LEU A 236 -9.24 9.10 4.62
N ARG A 237 -8.82 8.96 5.88
CA ARG A 237 -8.83 10.06 6.85
C ARG A 237 -7.93 11.22 6.43
N GLU A 238 -6.73 10.90 5.94
CA GLU A 238 -5.77 11.89 5.42
C GLU A 238 -6.27 12.54 4.12
N ARG A 239 -6.88 11.74 3.24
CA ARG A 239 -7.41 12.22 1.96
C ARG A 239 -8.55 13.22 2.13
N TYR A 240 -9.44 12.98 3.10
CA TYR A 240 -10.61 13.82 3.36
C TYR A 240 -10.45 14.66 4.63
N GLU A 241 -9.21 15.07 4.94
CA GLU A 241 -8.92 15.96 6.05
C GLU A 241 -9.70 17.27 5.91
N GLY A 242 -10.43 17.66 6.97
CA GLY A 242 -11.29 18.84 6.98
C GLY A 242 -12.77 18.56 6.67
N GLU A 243 -13.11 17.38 6.16
CA GLU A 243 -14.50 16.95 6.02
C GLU A 243 -15.02 16.27 7.29
N LYS A 244 -16.35 16.28 7.50
CA LYS A 244 -17.00 15.44 8.52
C LYS A 244 -17.08 14.01 8.00
N LEU A 245 -16.42 13.09 8.68
CA LEU A 245 -16.40 11.66 8.33
C LEU A 245 -17.43 10.88 9.17
N SER A 246 -17.89 9.76 8.63
CA SER A 246 -18.60 8.70 9.38
C SER A 246 -18.20 7.34 8.84
N ILE A 247 -17.98 6.37 9.73
CA ILE A 247 -17.55 5.02 9.36
C ILE A 247 -18.64 4.03 9.73
N ILE A 248 -19.16 3.30 8.75
CA ILE A 248 -20.27 2.39 8.90
C ILE A 248 -19.81 0.98 8.53
N PHE A 249 -19.76 0.10 9.52
CA PHE A 249 -19.50 -1.31 9.31
C PHE A 249 -20.81 -2.05 9.04
N THR A 250 -20.81 -2.99 8.10
CA THR A 250 -21.96 -3.85 7.87
C THR A 250 -21.54 -5.26 7.48
N GLY A 251 -22.35 -6.23 7.88
CA GLY A 251 -22.05 -7.63 7.68
C GLY A 251 -23.22 -8.51 8.11
N HIS A 252 -23.23 -9.73 7.55
CA HIS A 252 -24.20 -10.77 7.86
C HIS A 252 -23.47 -12.02 8.33
N SER A 253 -23.99 -12.71 9.35
CA SER A 253 -23.42 -13.95 9.86
C SER A 253 -21.94 -13.77 10.30
N LEU A 254 -20.98 -14.52 9.76
CA LEU A 254 -19.54 -14.28 9.94
C LEU A 254 -19.15 -12.81 9.72
N GLY A 255 -19.66 -12.18 8.66
CA GLY A 255 -19.32 -10.81 8.31
C GLY A 255 -19.75 -9.82 9.39
N ALA A 256 -20.87 -10.10 10.06
CA ALA A 256 -21.34 -9.31 11.19
C ALA A 256 -20.38 -9.36 12.39
N SER A 257 -19.85 -10.55 12.71
CA SER A 257 -18.86 -10.70 13.77
C SER A 257 -17.57 -9.92 13.47
N LEU A 258 -17.12 -9.96 12.20
CA LEU A 258 -15.97 -9.18 11.74
C LEU A 258 -16.26 -7.67 11.81
N SER A 259 -17.46 -7.22 11.41
CA SER A 259 -17.87 -5.81 11.53
C SER A 259 -17.74 -5.29 12.96
N ILE A 260 -18.23 -6.03 13.96
CA ILE A 260 -18.14 -5.62 15.37
C ILE A 260 -16.69 -5.62 15.84
N LEU A 261 -15.93 -6.68 15.54
CA LEU A 261 -14.53 -6.81 15.96
C LEU A 261 -13.66 -5.69 15.37
N SER A 262 -13.81 -5.42 14.07
CA SER A 262 -13.09 -4.38 13.35
C SER A 262 -13.48 -2.98 13.78
N ALA A 263 -14.77 -2.71 14.00
CA ALA A 263 -15.24 -1.42 14.49
C ALA A 263 -14.69 -1.11 15.89
N TRP A 264 -14.65 -2.12 16.77
CA TRP A 264 -14.04 -2.00 18.09
C TRP A 264 -12.53 -1.80 18.03
N ASP A 265 -11.82 -2.58 17.21
CA ASP A 265 -10.36 -2.44 17.02
C ASP A 265 -9.99 -1.04 16.51
N LEU A 266 -10.81 -0.47 15.62
CA LEU A 266 -10.59 0.87 15.07
C LEU A 266 -10.66 1.97 16.14
N VAL A 267 -11.67 1.94 17.01
CA VAL A 267 -11.82 2.95 18.08
C VAL A 267 -10.83 2.72 19.23
N GLU A 268 -10.52 1.46 19.55
CA GLU A 268 -9.51 1.10 20.55
C GLU A 268 -8.12 1.62 20.14
N ASN A 269 -7.82 1.67 18.84
CA ASN A 269 -6.54 2.09 18.29
C ASN A 269 -6.48 3.54 17.77
N GLY A 270 -7.39 4.41 18.22
CA GLY A 270 -7.20 5.87 18.14
C GLY A 270 -8.20 6.64 17.27
N ILE A 271 -9.22 6.00 16.72
CA ILE A 271 -10.33 6.71 16.07
C ILE A 271 -11.42 7.02 17.09
N THR A 272 -11.28 8.18 17.74
CA THR A 272 -12.23 8.65 18.79
C THR A 272 -13.04 9.87 18.36
N ASP A 273 -12.59 10.55 17.30
CA ASP A 273 -13.16 11.78 16.74
C ASP A 273 -14.23 11.55 15.67
N ILE A 274 -14.30 10.34 15.10
CA ILE A 274 -15.24 9.98 14.03
C ILE A 274 -16.35 9.08 14.61
N PRO A 275 -17.64 9.34 14.29
CA PRO A 275 -18.71 8.40 14.59
C PRO A 275 -18.53 7.08 13.85
N VAL A 276 -18.51 5.98 14.60
CA VAL A 276 -18.42 4.61 14.10
C VAL A 276 -19.70 3.86 14.45
N ALA A 277 -20.40 3.35 13.44
CA ALA A 277 -21.60 2.54 13.62
C ALA A 277 -21.44 1.18 12.94
N ALA A 278 -22.01 0.12 13.52
CA ALA A 278 -22.14 -1.16 12.85
C ALA A 278 -23.61 -1.59 12.75
N PHE A 279 -24.07 -1.86 11.53
CA PHE A 279 -25.40 -2.42 11.25
C PHE A 279 -25.22 -3.87 10.81
N VAL A 280 -25.58 -4.78 11.70
CA VAL A 280 -25.25 -6.20 11.56
C VAL A 280 -26.50 -7.07 11.52
N PHE A 281 -26.47 -8.09 10.65
CA PHE A 281 -27.61 -8.96 10.39
C PHE A 281 -27.29 -10.39 10.81
N GLY A 282 -28.16 -11.01 11.61
CA GLY A 282 -27.96 -12.41 12.02
C GLY A 282 -26.62 -12.66 12.76
N CYS A 283 -26.12 -11.66 13.50
CA CYS A 283 -24.77 -11.70 14.07
C CYS A 283 -24.61 -12.75 15.18
N PRO A 284 -23.66 -13.71 15.08
CA PRO A 284 -23.23 -14.53 16.22
C PRO A 284 -22.63 -13.67 17.34
N LYS A 285 -22.48 -14.24 18.54
CA LYS A 285 -21.77 -13.55 19.63
C LYS A 285 -20.27 -13.50 19.36
N VAL A 286 -19.65 -12.38 19.72
CA VAL A 286 -18.26 -12.06 19.33
C VAL A 286 -17.26 -12.34 20.45
N GLY A 287 -17.58 -11.95 21.69
CA GLY A 287 -16.62 -12.01 22.80
C GLY A 287 -17.23 -12.16 24.18
N ASN A 288 -16.36 -12.13 25.19
CA ASN A 288 -16.71 -12.33 26.59
C ASN A 288 -17.22 -11.05 27.28
N LYS A 289 -17.63 -11.17 28.56
CA LYS A 289 -18.10 -10.02 29.36
C LYS A 289 -17.11 -8.86 29.35
N THR A 290 -15.82 -9.13 29.53
CA THR A 290 -14.75 -8.12 29.52
C THR A 290 -14.65 -7.38 28.18
N PHE A 291 -14.81 -8.09 27.06
CA PHE A 291 -14.90 -7.46 25.75
C PHE A 291 -16.06 -6.46 25.68
N ASN A 292 -17.25 -6.85 26.13
CA ASN A 292 -18.42 -5.96 26.13
C ASN A 292 -18.28 -4.78 27.10
N ASP A 293 -17.71 -4.98 28.28
CA ASP A 293 -17.47 -3.91 29.25
C ASP A 293 -16.47 -2.90 28.69
N ARG A 294 -15.42 -3.36 27.98
CA ARG A 294 -14.46 -2.49 27.30
C ARG A 294 -15.06 -1.80 26.07
N PHE A 295 -15.90 -2.49 25.32
CA PHE A 295 -16.64 -1.94 24.18
C PHE A 295 -17.48 -0.72 24.59
N LYS A 296 -18.16 -0.80 25.74
CA LYS A 296 -19.01 0.29 26.28
C LYS A 296 -18.24 1.55 26.68
N LEU A 297 -16.91 1.51 26.76
CA LEU A 297 -16.09 2.69 27.05
C LEU A 297 -16.04 3.70 25.89
N TYR A 298 -16.43 3.29 24.69
CA TYR A 298 -16.33 4.11 23.48
C TYR A 298 -17.69 4.70 23.10
N PRO A 299 -17.98 5.98 23.43
CA PRO A 299 -19.27 6.60 23.14
C PRO A 299 -19.50 6.84 21.64
N ASN A 300 -18.43 6.96 20.86
CA ASN A 300 -18.47 7.14 19.41
C ASN A 300 -18.69 5.82 18.63
N LEU A 301 -18.77 4.67 19.33
CA LEU A 301 -19.02 3.37 18.72
C LEU A 301 -20.42 2.86 19.09
N LYS A 302 -21.23 2.53 18.08
CA LYS A 302 -22.59 2.01 18.24
C LYS A 302 -22.82 0.80 17.35
N VAL A 303 -23.57 -0.18 17.84
CA VAL A 303 -23.91 -1.39 17.06
C VAL A 303 -25.41 -1.63 17.16
N LEU A 304 -26.07 -1.75 16.00
CA LEU A 304 -27.46 -2.16 15.87
C LEU A 304 -27.51 -3.54 15.23
N HIS A 305 -28.10 -4.49 15.93
CA HIS A 305 -28.33 -5.83 15.42
C HIS A 305 -29.75 -5.97 14.91
N ILE A 306 -29.87 -6.47 13.69
CA ILE A 306 -31.12 -6.87 13.10
C ILE A 306 -31.21 -8.39 13.23
N LYS A 307 -32.12 -8.85 14.09
CA LYS A 307 -32.25 -10.24 14.48
C LYS A 307 -33.62 -10.78 14.09
N ASN A 308 -33.65 -11.86 13.33
CA ASN A 308 -34.87 -12.62 13.13
C ASN A 308 -35.14 -13.49 14.37
N ARG A 309 -36.33 -13.38 14.95
CA ARG A 309 -36.72 -14.07 16.20
C ARG A 309 -36.49 -15.57 16.16
N ILE A 310 -36.78 -16.20 15.02
CA ILE A 310 -36.65 -17.65 14.81
C ILE A 310 -35.25 -18.09 14.38
N ASP A 311 -34.33 -17.15 14.15
CA ASP A 311 -32.95 -17.47 13.76
C ASP A 311 -32.12 -17.93 14.97
N VAL A 312 -31.50 -19.10 14.84
CA VAL A 312 -30.69 -19.73 15.87
C VAL A 312 -29.27 -19.17 15.94
N ILE A 313 -28.77 -18.57 14.85
CA ILE A 313 -27.37 -18.14 14.73
C ILE A 313 -26.98 -17.04 15.72
N PRO A 314 -27.81 -16.01 15.96
CA PRO A 314 -27.49 -14.97 16.94
C PRO A 314 -27.37 -15.48 18.38
N HIS A 315 -27.88 -16.68 18.66
CA HIS A 315 -27.79 -17.30 19.97
C HIS A 315 -26.46 -18.06 20.18
N TYR A 316 -25.71 -18.30 19.11
CA TYR A 316 -24.41 -18.98 19.11
C TYR A 316 -23.23 -17.98 19.19
N PRO A 317 -22.15 -18.28 19.93
CA PRO A 317 -22.03 -19.37 20.90
C PRO A 317 -22.91 -19.18 22.15
N ALA A 318 -23.20 -20.28 22.86
CA ALA A 318 -24.03 -20.25 24.05
C ALA A 318 -23.43 -19.37 25.17
N ARG A 319 -24.29 -18.73 25.98
CA ARG A 319 -23.85 -17.90 27.12
C ARG A 319 -23.05 -18.69 28.16
N LEU A 320 -23.33 -19.98 28.29
CA LEU A 320 -22.58 -20.93 29.14
C LEU A 320 -21.11 -21.04 28.74
N LEU A 321 -20.75 -20.69 27.50
CA LEU A 321 -19.36 -20.69 27.01
C LEU A 321 -18.66 -19.33 27.24
N GLY A 322 -19.24 -18.46 28.07
CA GLY A 322 -18.65 -17.18 28.47
C GLY A 322 -18.91 -16.00 27.51
N TYR A 323 -19.72 -16.18 26.47
CA TYR A 323 -20.05 -15.14 25.50
C TYR A 323 -21.21 -14.26 25.97
N VAL A 324 -21.12 -12.96 25.69
CA VAL A 324 -22.17 -11.98 25.97
C VAL A 324 -22.60 -11.25 24.71
N TYR A 325 -23.77 -10.64 24.80
CA TYR A 325 -24.32 -9.81 23.76
C TYR A 325 -23.82 -8.35 23.89
N THR A 326 -23.58 -7.68 22.76
CA THR A 326 -23.02 -6.33 22.67
C THR A 326 -23.81 -5.51 21.68
N GLY A 327 -24.37 -4.36 22.08
CA GLY A 327 -25.12 -3.46 21.19
C GLY A 327 -26.62 -3.40 21.46
N THR A 328 -27.37 -2.78 20.53
CA THR A 328 -28.83 -2.60 20.57
C THR A 328 -29.50 -3.60 19.62
N GLU A 329 -30.71 -4.06 19.94
CA GLU A 329 -31.46 -5.05 19.16
C GLU A 329 -32.67 -4.43 18.47
N LEU A 330 -32.80 -4.69 17.17
CA LEU A 330 -34.06 -4.64 16.44
C LEU A 330 -34.48 -6.08 16.14
N GLU A 331 -35.41 -6.60 16.94
CA GLU A 331 -35.99 -7.92 16.71
C GLU A 331 -37.11 -7.84 15.67
N ILE A 332 -37.01 -8.68 14.65
CA ILE A 332 -38.02 -8.83 13.59
C ILE A 332 -38.50 -10.28 13.54
N ASP A 333 -39.65 -10.50 12.91
CA ASP A 333 -40.19 -11.84 12.72
C ASP A 333 -40.58 -12.09 11.27
N THR A 334 -39.81 -12.95 10.60
CA THR A 334 -40.04 -13.36 9.21
C THR A 334 -41.40 -14.01 8.98
N ARG A 335 -42.00 -14.63 9.99
CA ARG A 335 -43.31 -15.28 9.86
C ARG A 335 -44.45 -14.29 9.64
N LYS A 336 -44.23 -12.99 9.88
CA LYS A 336 -45.23 -11.95 9.63
C LYS A 336 -45.50 -11.69 8.16
N SER A 337 -44.55 -12.00 7.27
CA SER A 337 -44.78 -11.71 5.86
C SER A 337 -45.75 -12.73 5.26
N PRO A 338 -46.84 -12.30 4.60
CA PRO A 338 -47.77 -13.21 3.95
C PRO A 338 -47.15 -13.94 2.75
N SER A 339 -46.00 -13.46 2.23
CA SER A 339 -45.33 -13.99 1.04
C SER A 339 -44.27 -15.05 1.33
N LEU A 340 -43.84 -15.20 2.59
CA LEU A 340 -42.81 -16.19 2.97
C LEU A 340 -43.47 -17.53 3.34
N ARG A 341 -42.81 -18.64 2.98
CA ARG A 341 -43.24 -19.99 3.39
C ARG A 341 -43.06 -20.19 4.89
N ASP A 342 -43.85 -21.08 5.47
CA ASP A 342 -43.56 -21.61 6.81
C ASP A 342 -42.47 -22.68 6.70
N SER A 343 -41.22 -22.24 6.58
CA SER A 343 -40.06 -23.12 6.40
C SER A 343 -39.55 -23.67 7.72
N LYS A 344 -39.15 -24.95 7.71
CA LYS A 344 -38.43 -25.61 8.82
C LYS A 344 -36.91 -25.63 8.62
N ASN A 345 -36.41 -25.07 7.52
CA ASN A 345 -34.99 -25.00 7.24
C ASN A 345 -34.39 -23.77 7.93
N PRO A 346 -33.44 -23.93 8.86
CA PRO A 346 -32.83 -22.78 9.52
C PRO A 346 -32.20 -21.78 8.53
N SER A 347 -31.74 -22.27 7.36
CA SER A 347 -31.08 -21.46 6.32
C SER A 347 -31.98 -20.35 5.80
N ASP A 348 -33.29 -20.61 5.75
CA ASP A 348 -34.28 -19.63 5.32
C ASP A 348 -34.50 -18.56 6.40
N TRP A 349 -34.47 -18.95 7.68
CA TRP A 349 -34.58 -18.02 8.80
C TRP A 349 -33.37 -17.08 8.90
N HIS A 350 -32.20 -17.54 8.46
CA HIS A 350 -30.96 -16.78 8.43
C HIS A 350 -30.70 -16.11 7.08
N ASN A 351 -31.67 -16.09 6.17
CA ASN A 351 -31.49 -15.46 4.87
C ASN A 351 -31.48 -13.92 4.99
N LEU A 352 -30.40 -13.28 4.54
CA LEU A 352 -30.25 -11.82 4.59
C LEU A 352 -31.37 -11.10 3.82
N GLN A 353 -31.73 -11.56 2.62
CA GLN A 353 -32.77 -10.92 1.82
C GLN A 353 -34.16 -11.03 2.45
N ALA A 354 -34.44 -12.14 3.13
CA ALA A 354 -35.65 -12.30 3.92
C ALA A 354 -35.66 -11.31 5.10
N ILE A 355 -34.55 -11.16 5.82
CA ILE A 355 -34.40 -10.17 6.90
C ILE A 355 -34.68 -8.75 6.36
N LEU A 356 -34.09 -8.37 5.22
CA LEU A 356 -34.28 -7.04 4.63
C LEU A 356 -35.71 -6.83 4.09
N HIS A 357 -36.33 -7.85 3.52
CA HIS A 357 -37.75 -7.81 3.13
C HIS A 357 -38.64 -7.52 4.34
N ILE A 358 -38.36 -8.16 5.47
CA ILE A 358 -39.13 -7.91 6.69
C ILE A 358 -38.88 -6.51 7.21
N VAL A 359 -37.63 -6.04 7.30
CA VAL A 359 -37.32 -4.66 7.70
C VAL A 359 -38.06 -3.64 6.84
N ALA A 360 -38.18 -3.88 5.52
CA ALA A 360 -38.91 -2.99 4.62
C ALA A 360 -40.40 -2.84 5.00
N GLY A 361 -41.01 -3.89 5.56
CA GLY A 361 -42.43 -3.91 5.95
C GLY A 361 -42.73 -4.06 7.45
N TRP A 362 -41.72 -4.00 8.32
CA TRP A 362 -41.87 -4.21 9.76
C TRP A 362 -42.53 -3.00 10.43
N ASN A 363 -43.59 -3.22 11.20
CA ASN A 363 -44.30 -2.17 11.94
C ASN A 363 -44.43 -2.52 13.44
N GLY A 364 -43.45 -3.24 13.99
CA GLY A 364 -43.44 -3.69 15.38
C GLY A 364 -44.17 -5.03 15.58
N GLU A 365 -44.06 -5.60 16.78
CA GLU A 365 -44.65 -6.90 17.11
C GLU A 365 -46.20 -6.88 17.13
N GLY A 366 -46.82 -5.78 17.55
CA GLY A 366 -48.28 -5.62 17.50
C GLY A 366 -48.83 -5.14 16.15
N GLY A 367 -47.97 -4.64 15.25
CA GLY A 367 -48.39 -4.04 13.98
C GLY A 367 -48.55 -5.05 12.83
N GLU A 368 -49.41 -4.72 11.87
CA GLU A 368 -49.55 -5.48 10.62
C GLU A 368 -48.33 -5.30 9.71
N PHE A 369 -48.01 -6.33 8.92
CA PHE A 369 -46.93 -6.26 7.94
C PHE A 369 -47.37 -5.43 6.74
N GLU A 370 -46.70 -4.30 6.51
CA GLU A 370 -47.01 -3.40 5.40
C GLU A 370 -45.70 -2.74 4.93
N LEU A 371 -45.37 -2.91 3.65
CA LEU A 371 -44.17 -2.36 3.05
C LEU A 371 -44.17 -0.83 3.11
N LYS A 372 -43.31 -0.25 3.94
CA LYS A 372 -43.09 1.21 4.02
C LYS A 372 -42.02 1.69 3.05
N VAL A 373 -41.14 0.79 2.62
CA VAL A 373 -40.14 1.03 1.57
C VAL A 373 -40.38 0.00 0.47
N LYS A 374 -40.49 0.46 -0.78
CA LYS A 374 -40.65 -0.41 -1.93
C LYS A 374 -39.43 -1.31 -2.06
N ARG A 375 -39.62 -2.62 -1.96
CA ARG A 375 -38.59 -3.64 -2.14
C ARG A 375 -39.15 -4.79 -2.95
N SER A 376 -38.38 -5.27 -3.92
CA SER A 376 -38.81 -6.40 -4.76
C SER A 376 -38.80 -7.68 -3.94
N LEU A 377 -39.94 -8.38 -3.90
CA LEU A 377 -40.07 -9.69 -3.26
C LEU A 377 -39.07 -10.69 -3.84
N ALA A 378 -38.79 -10.61 -5.15
CA ALA A 378 -37.93 -11.55 -5.84
C ALA A 378 -36.52 -11.64 -5.23
N LEU A 379 -36.04 -10.58 -4.59
CA LEU A 379 -34.72 -10.57 -3.95
C LEU A 379 -34.57 -11.66 -2.88
N VAL A 380 -35.65 -12.05 -2.20
CA VAL A 380 -35.64 -13.11 -1.17
C VAL A 380 -35.09 -14.42 -1.74
N ASN A 381 -35.49 -14.80 -2.95
CA ASN A 381 -35.08 -16.06 -3.59
C ASN A 381 -33.72 -15.97 -4.31
N LYS A 382 -32.89 -14.93 -4.07
CA LYS A 382 -31.56 -14.82 -4.70
C LYS A 382 -30.71 -16.08 -4.51
N SER A 383 -30.70 -16.62 -3.28
CA SER A 383 -29.87 -17.77 -2.88
C SER A 383 -30.66 -18.91 -2.20
N CYS A 384 -31.99 -18.82 -2.17
CA CYS A 384 -32.87 -19.83 -1.58
C CYS A 384 -34.23 -19.88 -2.30
N GLU A 385 -35.15 -20.69 -1.78
CA GLU A 385 -36.53 -20.83 -2.27
C GLU A 385 -37.53 -20.60 -1.13
N PHE A 386 -37.43 -19.44 -0.47
CA PHE A 386 -38.19 -19.14 0.74
C PHE A 386 -39.55 -18.48 0.47
N LEU A 387 -39.74 -17.85 -0.69
CA LEU A 387 -41.03 -17.30 -1.10
C LEU A 387 -42.04 -18.41 -1.40
N LYS A 388 -43.30 -18.19 -1.04
CA LYS A 388 -44.43 -19.05 -1.39
C LYS A 388 -44.53 -19.31 -2.91
N ASP A 389 -44.99 -20.49 -3.30
CA ASP A 389 -45.12 -20.89 -4.72
C ASP A 389 -46.03 -19.92 -5.49
N GLU A 390 -47.05 -19.36 -4.82
CA GLU A 390 -47.98 -18.39 -5.41
C GLU A 390 -47.28 -17.09 -5.85
N CYS A 391 -46.08 -16.79 -5.34
CA CYS A 391 -45.29 -15.65 -5.78
C CYS A 391 -44.65 -15.87 -7.16
N MET A 392 -44.58 -17.12 -7.66
CA MET A 392 -44.05 -17.47 -8.99
C MET A 392 -42.62 -16.95 -9.24
N VAL A 393 -41.77 -16.90 -8.20
CA VAL A 393 -40.36 -16.52 -8.30
C VAL A 393 -39.47 -17.76 -8.19
N PRO A 394 -38.64 -18.08 -9.20
CA PRO A 394 -37.72 -19.21 -9.13
C PRO A 394 -36.78 -19.12 -7.92
N GLY A 395 -36.52 -20.25 -7.26
CA GLY A 395 -35.51 -20.33 -6.19
C GLY A 395 -34.08 -20.20 -6.73
N SER A 396 -33.18 -19.65 -5.90
CA SER A 396 -31.74 -19.53 -6.17
C SER A 396 -31.42 -18.94 -7.55
N TRP A 397 -32.15 -17.90 -7.94
CA TRP A 397 -32.10 -17.35 -9.30
C TRP A 397 -30.85 -16.51 -9.57
N TRP A 398 -30.13 -16.05 -8.53
CA TRP A 398 -28.90 -15.28 -8.72
C TRP A 398 -27.76 -16.21 -9.14
N VAL A 399 -27.58 -16.32 -10.45
CA VAL A 399 -26.53 -17.11 -11.07
C VAL A 399 -26.04 -16.40 -12.33
N GLU A 400 -24.74 -16.48 -12.59
CA GLU A 400 -24.19 -15.99 -13.85
C GLU A 400 -24.84 -16.71 -15.04
N LYS A 401 -24.99 -15.98 -16.15
CA LYS A 401 -25.53 -16.57 -17.39
C LYS A 401 -24.71 -17.81 -17.75
N ASN A 402 -25.38 -18.95 -17.90
CA ASN A 402 -24.73 -20.24 -18.16
C ASN A 402 -23.63 -20.63 -17.14
N LYS A 403 -23.69 -20.13 -15.89
CA LYS A 403 -22.64 -20.24 -14.88
C LYS A 403 -21.27 -19.70 -15.32
N GLY A 404 -21.26 -18.76 -16.26
CA GLY A 404 -20.05 -18.18 -16.85
C GLY A 404 -19.49 -18.95 -18.05
N MET A 405 -20.16 -20.00 -18.53
CA MET A 405 -19.72 -20.72 -19.73
C MET A 405 -20.09 -19.93 -21.00
N ILE A 406 -19.14 -19.80 -21.93
CA ILE A 406 -19.29 -19.17 -23.25
C ILE A 406 -18.84 -20.13 -24.35
N ARG A 407 -19.21 -19.82 -25.59
CA ARG A 407 -18.61 -20.48 -26.77
C ARG A 407 -17.42 -19.66 -27.24
N ASP A 408 -16.26 -20.29 -27.38
CA ASP A 408 -15.06 -19.66 -27.92
C ASP A 408 -15.09 -19.57 -29.47
N GLU A 409 -14.01 -19.06 -30.06
CA GLU A 409 -13.86 -18.89 -31.51
C GLU A 409 -13.86 -20.24 -32.26
N ASP A 410 -13.42 -21.31 -31.60
CA ASP A 410 -13.44 -22.68 -32.12
C ASP A 410 -14.83 -23.33 -31.98
N GLY A 411 -15.76 -22.67 -31.29
CA GLY A 411 -17.14 -23.10 -31.08
C GLY A 411 -17.32 -24.05 -29.89
N GLU A 412 -16.27 -24.27 -29.09
CA GLU A 412 -16.26 -25.11 -27.89
C GLU A 412 -16.78 -24.35 -26.67
N TRP A 413 -17.35 -25.08 -25.70
CA TRP A 413 -17.83 -24.48 -24.45
C TRP A 413 -16.70 -24.37 -23.43
N VAL A 414 -16.32 -23.14 -23.11
CA VAL A 414 -15.27 -22.83 -22.13
C VAL A 414 -15.79 -21.91 -21.04
N LEU A 415 -15.16 -21.93 -19.86
CA LEU A 415 -15.44 -20.93 -18.83
C LEU A 415 -14.87 -19.59 -19.29
N ALA A 416 -15.71 -18.56 -19.35
CA ALA A 416 -15.26 -17.23 -19.71
C ALA A 416 -14.13 -16.78 -18.76
N PRO A 417 -13.00 -16.28 -19.29
CA PRO A 417 -12.05 -15.58 -18.45
C PRO A 417 -12.75 -14.35 -17.84
N PRO A 418 -12.44 -13.96 -16.58
CA PRO A 418 -12.88 -12.68 -16.04
C PRO A 418 -12.42 -11.54 -16.96
N ASP A 419 -13.19 -10.47 -17.02
CA ASP A 419 -12.74 -9.22 -17.65
C ASP A 419 -11.42 -8.76 -17.00
N GLU A 420 -10.57 -8.06 -17.74
CA GLU A 420 -9.28 -7.57 -17.21
C GLU A 420 -9.47 -6.75 -15.92
N GLU A 421 -10.53 -5.95 -15.85
CA GLU A 421 -10.87 -5.16 -14.65
C GLU A 421 -11.36 -6.00 -13.46
N ASP A 422 -11.82 -7.23 -13.70
CA ASP A 422 -12.37 -8.14 -12.70
C ASP A 422 -11.33 -9.14 -12.18
N LEU A 423 -10.13 -9.17 -12.77
CA LEU A 423 -9.05 -10.01 -12.28
C LEU A 423 -8.67 -9.60 -10.84
N PRO A 424 -8.45 -10.56 -9.92
CA PRO A 424 -7.98 -10.25 -8.60
C PRO A 424 -6.55 -9.69 -8.72
N VAL A 425 -6.38 -8.39 -8.48
CA VAL A 425 -5.06 -7.75 -8.38
C VAL A 425 -4.80 -7.46 -6.91
N PRO A 426 -3.64 -7.85 -6.35
CA PRO A 426 -3.20 -7.39 -5.04
C PRO A 426 -3.25 -5.86 -4.95
N ASP A 427 -3.46 -5.28 -3.76
CA ASP A 427 -3.23 -3.85 -3.56
C ASP A 427 -1.73 -3.69 -3.17
N LYS A 428 -0.79 -3.75 -4.11
CA LYS A 428 0.59 -3.26 -3.88
C LYS A 428 0.67 -1.78 -4.24
N ASN A 429 1.64 -1.12 -3.61
CA ASN A 429 1.94 0.33 -3.64
C ASN A 429 2.15 0.99 -5.03
N TRP A 430 2.00 0.24 -6.14
CA TRP A 430 2.14 0.69 -7.52
C TRP A 430 1.28 -0.15 -8.50
N ASP A 431 0.30 -0.92 -8.02
CA ASP A 431 -0.43 -1.89 -8.85
C ASP A 431 -1.37 -1.22 -9.87
N ASN A 432 -1.51 -1.88 -11.03
CA ASN A 432 -2.11 -1.38 -12.29
C ASN A 432 -1.37 -0.20 -12.95
N LEU A 433 -0.24 0.25 -12.40
CA LEU A 433 0.60 1.28 -13.01
C LEU A 433 1.83 0.71 -13.71
N LEU A 434 2.22 -0.54 -13.47
CA LEU A 434 3.45 -1.13 -14.02
C LEU A 434 3.21 -2.00 -15.26
N GLU A 435 2.07 -2.70 -15.30
CA GLU A 435 1.68 -3.58 -16.41
C GLU A 435 0.16 -3.46 -16.67
N PRO A 436 -0.28 -2.70 -17.70
CA PRO A 436 0.54 -1.87 -18.58
C PRO A 436 1.16 -0.68 -17.82
N LEU A 437 2.36 -0.25 -18.24
CA LEU A 437 3.05 0.85 -17.60
C LEU A 437 2.31 2.18 -17.85
N ASP A 438 1.67 2.71 -16.80
CA ASP A 438 0.95 3.97 -16.75
C ASP A 438 1.83 5.13 -17.26
N LEU A 439 1.21 6.06 -17.97
CA LEU A 439 1.93 7.14 -18.64
C LEU A 439 2.56 8.13 -17.66
N ASN A 440 1.92 8.39 -16.51
CA ASN A 440 2.47 9.31 -15.51
C ASN A 440 3.58 8.64 -14.71
N LEU A 441 3.41 7.37 -14.34
CA LEU A 441 4.47 6.60 -13.71
C LEU A 441 5.68 6.45 -14.64
N ARG A 442 5.46 6.22 -15.94
CA ARG A 442 6.52 6.21 -16.96
C ARG A 442 7.29 7.53 -16.97
N LYS A 443 6.59 8.68 -17.00
CA LYS A 443 7.23 10.00 -16.96
C LYS A 443 8.03 10.23 -15.67
N LEU A 444 7.51 9.80 -14.52
CA LEU A 444 8.23 9.87 -13.26
C LEU A 444 9.52 9.02 -13.30
N ILE A 445 9.44 7.77 -13.74
CA ILE A 445 10.61 6.90 -13.88
C ILE A 445 11.63 7.52 -14.82
N LEU A 446 11.21 8.01 -15.99
CA LEU A 446 12.12 8.67 -16.94
C LEU A 446 12.78 9.91 -16.34
N ARG A 447 12.02 10.75 -15.62
CA ARG A 447 12.57 11.93 -14.91
C ARG A 447 13.58 11.52 -13.85
N CYS A 448 13.28 10.56 -12.99
CA CYS A 448 14.23 10.02 -12.02
C CYS A 448 15.50 9.50 -12.69
N GLY A 449 15.35 8.83 -13.84
CA GLY A 449 16.45 8.36 -14.67
C GLY A 449 17.31 9.48 -15.24
N ASP A 450 16.71 10.55 -15.74
CA ASP A 450 17.44 11.70 -16.31
C ASP A 450 18.14 12.52 -15.21
N PHE A 451 17.57 12.63 -14.01
CA PHE A 451 18.25 13.19 -12.83
C PHE A 451 19.45 12.34 -12.43
N CYS A 452 19.32 11.01 -12.48
CA CYS A 452 20.44 10.11 -12.25
C CYS A 452 21.51 10.26 -13.35
N GLN A 453 21.12 10.31 -14.63
CA GLN A 453 22.05 10.49 -15.74
C GLN A 453 22.83 11.81 -15.62
N ALA A 454 22.20 12.88 -15.16
CA ALA A 454 22.88 14.16 -14.95
C ALA A 454 24.10 14.01 -14.02
N THR A 455 24.08 13.04 -13.08
CA THR A 455 25.26 12.75 -12.25
C THR A 455 26.41 12.16 -13.06
N TYR A 456 26.14 11.30 -14.04
CA TYR A 456 27.18 10.78 -14.91
C TYR A 456 27.70 11.85 -15.88
N ASP A 457 26.79 12.65 -16.42
CA ASP A 457 27.13 13.67 -17.42
C ASP A 457 27.99 14.79 -16.82
N ALA A 458 27.69 15.20 -15.58
CA ALA A 458 28.45 16.22 -14.87
C ALA A 458 29.73 15.69 -14.22
N PHE A 459 29.94 14.39 -14.08
CA PHE A 459 31.09 13.88 -13.32
C PHE A 459 32.38 13.89 -14.14
N ASN A 460 33.46 14.44 -13.57
CA ASN A 460 34.78 14.44 -14.19
C ASN A 460 35.52 13.13 -13.94
N ASN A 461 35.40 12.20 -14.88
CA ASN A 461 36.06 10.90 -14.85
C ASN A 461 37.44 10.85 -15.54
N ASP A 462 37.99 11.99 -15.97
CA ASP A 462 39.31 12.03 -16.61
C ASP A 462 40.44 12.05 -15.57
N LYS A 463 41.13 10.92 -15.43
CA LYS A 463 42.24 10.75 -14.47
C LYS A 463 43.42 11.71 -14.71
N ASN A 464 43.56 12.23 -15.93
CA ASN A 464 44.62 13.18 -16.28
C ASN A 464 44.21 14.62 -15.96
N SER A 465 42.95 14.86 -15.59
CA SER A 465 42.49 16.16 -15.12
C SER A 465 42.91 16.40 -13.66
N LYS A 466 43.29 17.65 -13.37
CA LYS A 466 43.50 18.13 -11.98
C LYS A 466 42.20 18.23 -11.17
N TYR A 467 41.06 18.13 -11.86
CA TYR A 467 39.71 18.14 -11.29
C TYR A 467 39.04 16.75 -11.38
N CYS A 468 39.81 15.68 -11.59
CA CYS A 468 39.28 14.32 -11.57
C CYS A 468 38.52 14.06 -10.26
N GLY A 469 37.32 13.49 -10.37
CA GLY A 469 36.47 13.18 -9.23
C GLY A 469 35.51 14.29 -8.80
N SER A 470 35.62 15.51 -9.35
CA SER A 470 34.67 16.61 -9.07
C SER A 470 33.48 16.61 -10.05
N SER A 471 32.51 17.49 -9.79
CA SER A 471 31.58 17.93 -10.83
C SER A 471 32.32 18.81 -11.85
N ARG A 472 31.92 18.71 -13.13
CA ARG A 472 32.34 19.58 -14.24
C ARG A 472 31.60 20.91 -14.22
N TYR A 473 30.40 20.93 -13.64
CA TYR A 473 29.49 22.05 -13.66
C TYR A 473 29.10 22.46 -12.24
N GLY A 474 28.96 23.76 -12.02
CA GLY A 474 28.45 24.35 -10.80
C GLY A 474 26.95 24.19 -10.64
N LYS A 475 26.41 24.69 -9.52
CA LYS A 475 24.97 24.62 -9.22
C LYS A 475 24.14 25.52 -10.16
N THR A 476 24.67 26.68 -10.51
CA THR A 476 24.05 27.63 -11.43
C THR A 476 24.08 27.05 -12.84
N ASN A 477 22.93 27.01 -13.53
CA ASN A 477 22.78 26.44 -14.87
C ASN A 477 23.16 24.94 -14.98
N PHE A 478 23.19 24.20 -13.87
CA PHE A 478 23.58 22.78 -13.87
C PHE A 478 22.80 21.96 -14.90
N PHE A 479 21.46 22.04 -14.86
CA PHE A 479 20.58 21.29 -15.75
C PHE A 479 20.71 21.71 -17.21
N LYS A 480 20.93 23.01 -17.48
CA LYS A 480 21.29 23.51 -18.82
C LYS A 480 22.59 22.89 -19.35
N LYS A 481 23.65 22.83 -18.54
CA LYS A 481 24.98 22.32 -18.95
C LYS A 481 24.96 20.80 -19.19
N VAL A 482 24.21 20.03 -18.40
CA VAL A 482 23.96 18.60 -18.66
C VAL A 482 22.90 18.35 -19.75
N MET A 483 22.40 19.40 -20.41
CA MET A 483 21.41 19.36 -21.48
C MET A 483 20.08 18.68 -21.08
N ASN A 484 19.60 18.98 -19.87
CA ASN A 484 18.27 18.58 -19.37
C ASN A 484 17.33 19.80 -19.29
N PRO A 485 16.71 20.21 -20.42
CA PRO A 485 15.91 21.44 -20.49
C PRO A 485 14.58 21.34 -19.72
N GLU A 486 14.09 20.13 -19.44
CA GLU A 486 12.89 19.96 -18.61
C GLU A 486 13.21 20.24 -17.14
N ALA A 487 14.32 19.69 -16.63
CA ALA A 487 14.77 19.97 -15.27
C ALA A 487 15.18 21.44 -15.10
N ASP A 488 15.87 22.02 -16.09
CA ASP A 488 16.35 23.42 -16.04
C ASP A 488 15.23 24.45 -15.85
N LYS A 489 14.02 24.15 -16.36
CA LYS A 489 12.85 25.03 -16.21
C LYS A 489 12.16 24.92 -14.85
N SER A 490 12.27 23.77 -14.20
CA SER A 490 11.38 23.41 -13.09
C SER A 490 12.10 23.09 -11.79
N TYR A 491 13.43 22.94 -11.81
CA TYR A 491 14.22 22.53 -10.66
C TYR A 491 15.53 23.32 -10.59
N GLN A 492 15.98 23.57 -9.37
CA GLN A 492 17.27 24.19 -9.07
C GLN A 492 18.10 23.24 -8.20
N VAL A 493 19.40 23.13 -8.50
CA VAL A 493 20.33 22.43 -7.61
C VAL A 493 20.56 23.26 -6.35
N PHE A 494 20.17 22.70 -5.21
CA PHE A 494 20.29 23.29 -3.89
C PHE A 494 21.68 23.07 -3.29
N ALA A 495 22.14 21.81 -3.31
CA ALA A 495 23.42 21.42 -2.72
C ALA A 495 24.08 20.29 -3.50
N PHE A 496 25.41 20.27 -3.52
CA PHE A 496 26.20 19.10 -3.90
C PHE A 496 26.52 18.22 -2.72
N LEU A 497 26.72 16.93 -2.99
CA LEU A 497 27.02 15.91 -1.99
C LEU A 497 28.35 15.25 -2.33
N TYR A 498 29.20 15.06 -1.33
CA TYR A 498 30.53 14.49 -1.48
C TYR A 498 30.68 13.25 -0.59
N ALA A 499 31.50 12.30 -1.04
CA ALA A 499 31.76 11.08 -0.30
C ALA A 499 33.25 10.74 -0.30
N THR A 500 33.68 10.11 0.80
CA THR A 500 34.99 9.49 0.98
C THR A 500 34.79 8.09 1.59
N ALA A 501 35.85 7.30 1.70
CA ALA A 501 35.80 6.01 2.37
C ALA A 501 37.09 5.75 3.15
N ARG A 502 36.94 5.36 4.42
CA ARG A 502 38.07 4.96 5.29
C ARG A 502 38.61 3.58 4.97
N VAL A 503 37.87 2.77 4.21
CA VAL A 503 38.29 1.44 3.75
C VAL A 503 38.77 1.51 2.31
N SER A 504 39.72 0.64 1.95
CA SER A 504 40.16 0.50 0.56
C SER A 504 38.99 -0.02 -0.30
N LEU A 505 38.49 0.82 -1.20
CA LEU A 505 37.43 0.49 -2.16
C LEU A 505 38.01 0.43 -3.58
N PRO A 506 37.36 -0.30 -4.51
CA PRO A 506 37.72 -0.24 -5.92
C PRO A 506 37.75 1.20 -6.44
N GLU A 507 38.71 1.53 -7.30
CA GLU A 507 38.83 2.87 -7.90
C GLU A 507 37.58 3.28 -8.68
N ALA A 508 36.81 2.31 -9.19
CA ALA A 508 35.51 2.56 -9.83
C ALA A 508 34.49 3.27 -8.92
N PHE A 509 34.65 3.21 -7.59
CA PHE A 509 33.74 3.85 -6.63
C PHE A 509 34.19 5.27 -6.29
N LEU A 510 35.48 5.49 -6.03
CA LEU A 510 36.10 6.79 -5.76
C LEU A 510 37.34 6.97 -6.66
N LEU A 511 37.20 7.80 -7.68
CA LEU A 511 38.24 8.07 -8.68
C LEU A 511 39.23 9.13 -8.18
N ARG A 512 40.52 8.80 -8.27
CA ARG A 512 41.64 9.69 -7.92
C ARG A 512 42.38 10.17 -9.18
N SER A 513 42.88 11.41 -9.13
CA SER A 513 43.73 11.96 -10.20
C SER A 513 45.07 11.21 -10.26
N GLN A 514 45.55 10.93 -11.47
CA GLN A 514 46.87 10.33 -11.70
C GLN A 514 48.01 11.36 -11.66
N VAL A 515 47.68 12.66 -11.64
CA VAL A 515 48.67 13.74 -11.58
C VAL A 515 49.22 13.83 -10.15
N ARG A 516 50.44 13.30 -9.92
CA ARG A 516 51.07 13.25 -8.60
C ARG A 516 51.18 14.63 -7.97
N GLY A 517 50.51 14.83 -6.83
CA GLY A 517 50.64 16.03 -5.99
C GLY A 517 49.88 17.27 -6.46
N GLU A 518 49.13 17.21 -7.57
CA GLU A 518 48.49 18.39 -8.18
C GLU A 518 46.95 18.29 -8.34
N SER A 519 46.25 17.43 -7.59
CA SER A 519 44.80 17.56 -7.52
C SER A 519 44.47 18.95 -6.96
N ARG A 520 43.76 19.77 -7.74
CA ARG A 520 43.50 21.18 -7.42
C ARG A 520 42.31 21.38 -6.49
N TRP A 521 41.58 20.31 -6.16
CA TRP A 521 40.34 20.39 -5.37
C TRP A 521 40.36 19.45 -4.15
N ASP A 522 40.52 18.14 -4.30
CA ASP A 522 40.63 17.20 -3.18
C ASP A 522 41.41 15.92 -3.54
N ARG A 523 41.94 15.19 -2.55
CA ARG A 523 42.77 13.98 -2.75
C ARG A 523 42.02 12.67 -2.55
N GLU A 524 41.05 12.64 -1.65
CA GLU A 524 40.38 11.40 -1.21
C GLU A 524 38.85 11.46 -1.39
N SER A 525 38.30 12.64 -1.69
CA SER A 525 36.88 12.86 -1.88
C SER A 525 36.46 12.79 -3.34
N ASN A 526 35.22 12.36 -3.58
CA ASN A 526 34.56 12.48 -4.87
C ASN A 526 33.22 13.21 -4.73
N TRP A 527 32.87 13.98 -5.75
CA TRP A 527 31.51 14.41 -5.96
C TRP A 527 30.62 13.18 -6.19
N PHE A 528 29.56 13.07 -5.39
CA PHE A 528 28.77 11.86 -5.26
C PHE A 528 27.29 12.05 -5.58
N GLY A 529 26.84 13.29 -5.74
CA GLY A 529 25.46 13.56 -6.09
C GLY A 529 25.06 15.00 -5.80
N TYR A 530 23.76 15.23 -5.86
CA TYR A 530 23.19 16.55 -5.59
C TYR A 530 21.77 16.44 -5.03
N ILE A 531 21.34 17.54 -4.39
CA ILE A 531 19.96 17.78 -3.98
C ILE A 531 19.40 18.85 -4.89
N ALA A 532 18.27 18.59 -5.53
CA ALA A 532 17.55 19.54 -6.36
C ALA A 532 16.14 19.76 -5.82
N VAL A 533 15.64 20.99 -5.95
CA VAL A 533 14.35 21.40 -5.42
C VAL A 533 13.55 22.04 -6.53
N SER A 534 12.26 21.73 -6.58
CA SER A 534 11.33 22.31 -7.55
C SER A 534 11.19 23.83 -7.35
N SER A 535 11.06 24.58 -8.45
CA SER A 535 10.77 26.02 -8.41
C SER A 535 9.39 26.28 -7.82
N ASP A 536 9.08 27.52 -7.46
CA ASP A 536 7.78 27.88 -6.89
C ASP A 536 6.64 27.61 -7.88
N GLU A 537 6.85 27.92 -9.16
CA GLU A 537 5.87 27.66 -10.23
C GLU A 537 5.63 26.16 -10.41
N ALA A 538 6.70 25.36 -10.43
CA ALA A 538 6.61 23.91 -10.54
C ALA A 538 5.92 23.30 -9.31
N SER A 539 6.21 23.81 -8.11
CA SER A 539 5.64 23.32 -6.87
C SER A 539 4.14 23.63 -6.74
N GLN A 540 3.73 24.81 -7.20
CA GLN A 540 2.31 25.17 -7.31
C GLN A 540 1.57 24.26 -8.28
N ALA A 541 2.16 23.97 -9.45
CA ALA A 541 1.55 23.08 -10.43
C ALA A 541 1.42 21.62 -9.94
N LEU A 542 2.36 21.17 -9.09
CA LEU A 542 2.37 19.83 -8.51
C LEU A 542 1.55 19.73 -7.20
N GLY A 543 1.16 20.86 -6.61
CA GLY A 543 0.50 20.92 -5.30
C GLY A 543 1.39 20.52 -4.12
N ARG A 544 2.71 20.41 -4.35
CA ARG A 544 3.73 20.03 -3.37
C ARG A 544 5.13 20.44 -3.83
N ARG A 545 6.04 20.64 -2.88
CA ARG A 545 7.47 20.84 -3.13
C ARG A 545 8.15 19.48 -3.28
N GLU A 546 8.63 19.19 -4.48
CA GLU A 546 9.46 18.00 -4.73
C GLU A 546 10.94 18.32 -4.47
N ILE A 547 11.57 17.46 -3.67
CA ILE A 547 13.01 17.46 -3.37
C ILE A 547 13.59 16.18 -3.96
N TYR A 548 14.44 16.30 -4.97
CA TYR A 548 15.18 15.18 -5.56
C TYR A 548 16.55 15.05 -4.92
N VAL A 549 16.92 13.83 -4.55
CA VAL A 549 18.28 13.47 -4.12
C VAL A 549 18.81 12.45 -5.13
N ALA A 550 19.78 12.88 -5.93
CA ALA A 550 20.35 12.06 -6.99
C ALA A 550 21.77 11.63 -6.63
N PHE A 551 22.02 10.33 -6.58
CA PHE A 551 23.35 9.77 -6.30
C PHE A 551 24.00 9.17 -7.56
N ARG A 552 25.30 9.42 -7.67
CA ARG A 552 26.15 8.91 -8.74
C ARG A 552 26.44 7.43 -8.54
N GLY A 553 26.34 6.65 -9.62
CA GLY A 553 26.80 5.27 -9.65
C GLY A 553 28.26 5.11 -10.08
N THR A 554 28.64 3.89 -10.41
CA THR A 554 30.00 3.56 -10.87
C THR A 554 30.21 3.98 -12.33
N THR A 555 31.42 4.42 -12.67
CA THR A 555 31.76 4.87 -14.04
C THR A 555 32.54 3.84 -14.84
N ARG A 556 32.90 2.69 -14.24
CA ARG A 556 33.63 1.59 -14.88
C ARG A 556 32.99 0.24 -14.56
N ASN A 557 32.68 -0.53 -15.61
CA ASN A 557 31.81 -1.72 -15.53
C ASN A 557 32.49 -3.01 -15.02
N HIS A 558 33.82 -3.09 -14.90
CA HIS A 558 34.53 -4.36 -14.72
C HIS A 558 35.24 -4.58 -13.37
N GLU A 559 35.30 -3.58 -12.47
CA GLU A 559 36.07 -3.68 -11.22
C GLU A 559 35.20 -3.96 -9.97
N TRP A 560 33.87 -4.09 -10.10
CA TRP A 560 32.95 -4.22 -8.97
C TRP A 560 32.78 -5.67 -8.47
N ALA A 561 33.05 -6.68 -9.31
CA ALA A 561 32.82 -8.09 -8.98
C ALA A 561 33.88 -8.67 -8.03
N THR A 562 34.98 -7.94 -7.79
CA THR A 562 36.09 -8.31 -6.90
C THR A 562 35.96 -7.74 -5.48
N VAL A 563 34.81 -7.19 -5.10
CA VAL A 563 34.64 -6.53 -3.80
C VAL A 563 34.82 -7.51 -2.64
N LEU A 564 36.00 -7.43 -2.02
CA LEU A 564 36.27 -7.80 -0.63
C LEU A 564 35.27 -7.05 0.26
N GLY A 565 34.22 -7.73 0.75
CA GLY A 565 33.25 -7.12 1.67
C GLY A 565 31.78 -7.47 1.48
N ALA A 566 31.45 -8.52 0.71
CA ALA A 566 30.06 -8.94 0.52
C ALA A 566 29.37 -9.45 1.79
N LYS A 567 30.08 -9.65 2.92
CA LYS A 567 29.44 -9.98 4.20
C LYS A 567 28.68 -8.75 4.74
N PRO A 568 27.38 -8.86 5.06
CA PRO A 568 26.64 -7.78 5.72
C PRO A 568 27.30 -7.39 7.05
N ARG A 569 27.31 -6.10 7.36
CA ARG A 569 27.80 -5.52 8.61
C ARG A 569 26.70 -4.78 9.32
N SER A 570 26.81 -4.72 10.64
CA SER A 570 25.89 -3.99 11.50
C SER A 570 25.68 -2.55 11.02
N ALA A 571 24.41 -2.20 10.77
CA ALA A 571 23.97 -0.85 10.49
C ALA A 571 23.63 -0.08 11.78
N ALA A 572 24.07 -0.55 12.95
CA ALA A 572 23.82 0.10 14.24
C ALA A 572 24.14 1.61 14.25
N PRO A 573 25.21 2.10 13.60
CA PRO A 573 25.49 3.55 13.52
C PRO A 573 24.39 4.39 12.87
N LEU A 574 23.48 3.76 12.11
CA LEU A 574 22.34 4.41 11.46
C LEU A 574 21.09 4.41 12.34
N LEU A 575 21.05 3.62 13.41
CA LEU A 575 19.86 3.48 14.26
C LEU A 575 19.71 4.66 15.23
N ARG A 576 18.45 5.00 15.49
CA ARG A 576 18.08 6.07 16.42
C ARG A 576 18.52 5.71 17.85
N GLY A 577 19.29 6.58 18.50
CA GLY A 577 19.75 6.40 19.89
C GLY A 577 21.09 5.65 20.05
N TYR A 578 21.76 5.29 18.96
CA TYR A 578 23.09 4.70 19.01
C TYR A 578 24.10 5.64 19.71
N GLY A 579 24.77 5.15 20.75
CA GLY A 579 25.76 5.91 21.55
C GLY A 579 25.24 6.62 22.81
N GLN A 580 23.99 6.39 23.25
CA GLN A 580 23.42 7.03 24.45
C GLN A 580 23.43 6.18 25.74
N THR A 581 23.99 4.97 25.73
CA THR A 581 24.20 4.15 26.94
C THR A 581 25.58 4.41 27.55
N PRO A 582 25.69 4.88 28.81
CA PRO A 582 26.97 5.01 29.49
C PRO A 582 27.40 3.63 30.04
N SER A 583 27.93 2.77 29.18
CA SER A 583 28.70 1.62 29.64
C SER A 583 29.81 1.29 28.64
N GLY A 584 31.02 1.69 29.04
CA GLY A 584 32.33 1.08 28.75
C GLY A 584 32.61 0.44 27.39
N ASN A 585 33.70 0.92 26.76
CA ASN A 585 34.62 0.14 25.91
C ASN A 585 34.13 -1.26 25.52
N SER A 586 33.38 -1.36 24.42
CA SER A 586 33.36 -2.60 23.65
C SER A 586 33.71 -2.26 22.21
N SER A 587 34.72 -2.96 21.74
CA SER A 587 35.19 -3.01 20.37
C SER A 587 34.03 -3.31 19.41
N SER A 588 34.11 -2.74 18.20
CA SER A 588 33.18 -2.83 17.07
C SER A 588 32.78 -4.25 16.59
N ASP A 589 33.24 -5.30 17.26
CA ASP A 589 33.05 -6.69 16.83
C ASP A 589 31.82 -7.36 17.47
N ASN A 590 31.29 -6.84 18.59
CA ASN A 590 30.14 -7.47 19.28
C ASN A 590 28.77 -7.17 18.61
N ASP A 591 28.61 -6.02 17.95
CA ASP A 591 27.35 -5.64 17.28
C ASP A 591 27.06 -6.48 16.02
N ASP A 592 28.10 -7.08 15.44
CA ASP A 592 27.98 -7.93 14.26
C ASP A 592 27.40 -9.33 14.58
N ASP A 593 27.35 -9.72 15.84
CA ASP A 593 26.78 -10.99 16.32
C ASP A 593 25.31 -10.87 16.76
N ASP A 594 24.79 -9.65 16.95
CA ASP A 594 23.38 -9.43 17.26
C ASP A 594 22.51 -9.68 16.01
N GLU A 595 21.56 -10.61 16.13
CA GLU A 595 20.62 -10.95 15.06
C GLU A 595 19.46 -9.94 14.94
N ALA A 596 19.21 -9.10 15.95
CA ALA A 596 18.15 -8.10 15.93
C ALA A 596 18.56 -6.80 15.22
N ILE A 597 19.86 -6.59 14.98
CA ILE A 597 20.38 -5.38 14.33
C ILE A 597 20.33 -5.54 12.80
N PRO A 598 19.76 -4.56 12.05
CA PRO A 598 19.83 -4.52 10.60
C PRO A 598 21.29 -4.57 10.12
N LYS A 599 21.57 -5.40 9.10
CA LYS A 599 22.90 -5.48 8.50
C LYS A 599 22.85 -5.06 7.03
N VAL A 600 23.80 -4.25 6.60
CA VAL A 600 23.93 -3.73 5.23
C VAL A 600 25.32 -4.01 4.68
N MET A 601 25.51 -3.93 3.37
CA MET A 601 26.84 -4.16 2.79
C MET A 601 27.87 -3.12 3.27
N LEU A 602 29.05 -3.60 3.68
CA LEU A 602 30.11 -2.76 4.25
C LEU A 602 30.52 -1.60 3.35
N GLY A 603 30.64 -1.86 2.04
CA GLY A 603 31.02 -0.82 1.07
C GLY A 603 30.01 0.34 1.04
N TRP A 604 28.72 0.03 1.03
CA TRP A 604 27.65 1.04 1.01
C TRP A 604 27.66 1.86 2.30
N LEU A 605 27.75 1.17 3.44
CA LEU A 605 27.79 1.82 4.75
C LEU A 605 29.01 2.71 4.91
N SER A 606 30.21 2.21 4.55
CA SER A 606 31.45 2.97 4.69
C SER A 606 31.43 4.25 3.87
N MET A 607 30.97 4.23 2.62
CA MET A 607 30.85 5.44 1.79
C MET A 607 29.83 6.43 2.36
N TYR A 608 28.77 5.92 2.99
CA TYR A 608 27.71 6.76 3.52
C TYR A 608 28.09 7.46 4.83
N ILE A 609 28.87 6.81 5.70
CA ILE A 609 29.19 7.33 7.04
C ILE A 609 30.63 7.86 7.20
N SER A 610 31.54 7.60 6.27
CA SER A 610 32.93 8.07 6.37
C SER A 610 33.04 9.57 6.13
N ASP A 611 33.90 10.21 6.91
CA ASP A 611 34.36 11.58 6.82
C ASP A 611 35.90 11.63 6.81
N ASP A 612 36.44 12.70 6.24
CA ASP A 612 37.86 13.06 6.30
C ASP A 612 38.00 14.49 6.88
N PRO A 613 38.47 14.63 8.13
CA PRO A 613 38.67 15.92 8.78
C PRO A 613 39.64 16.85 8.04
N ASN A 614 40.51 16.32 7.18
CA ASN A 614 41.48 17.09 6.40
C ASN A 614 40.94 17.56 5.05
N SER A 615 39.78 17.03 4.62
CA SER A 615 39.13 17.45 3.39
C SER A 615 38.09 18.53 3.69
N PRO A 616 38.10 19.67 2.98
CA PRO A 616 37.02 20.65 3.10
C PRO A 616 35.69 20.14 2.54
N PHE A 617 35.69 19.13 1.66
CA PHE A 617 34.50 18.58 1.01
C PHE A 617 33.85 17.44 1.79
N THR A 618 34.65 16.64 2.49
CA THR A 618 34.18 15.47 3.26
C THR A 618 34.50 15.57 4.75
N LYS A 619 34.72 16.80 5.26
CA LYS A 619 34.74 17.09 6.71
C LYS A 619 33.50 16.56 7.44
N LEU A 620 32.36 16.56 6.75
CA LEU A 620 31.14 15.89 7.15
C LEU A 620 30.93 14.67 6.25
N SER A 621 30.48 13.56 6.83
CA SER A 621 30.11 12.37 6.05
C SER A 621 28.90 12.61 5.17
N LEU A 622 28.76 11.84 4.09
CA LEU A 622 27.64 11.95 3.15
C LEU A 622 26.27 11.96 3.85
N ARG A 623 26.10 11.08 4.86
CA ARG A 623 24.93 11.04 5.74
C ARG A 623 24.64 12.39 6.39
N THR A 624 25.64 13.00 7.02
CA THR A 624 25.50 14.26 7.76
C THR A 624 25.27 15.44 6.80
N GLN A 625 25.92 15.42 5.62
CA GLN A 625 25.67 16.40 4.56
C GLN A 625 24.19 16.36 4.14
N LEU A 626 23.69 15.16 3.83
CA LEU A 626 22.31 14.95 3.41
C LEU A 626 21.30 15.35 4.50
N SER A 627 21.43 14.83 5.71
CA SER A 627 20.47 15.08 6.78
C SER A 627 20.40 16.57 7.16
N SER A 628 21.55 17.25 7.20
CA SER A 628 21.64 18.70 7.41
C SER A 628 20.88 19.48 6.34
N LYS A 629 21.12 19.16 5.06
CA LYS A 629 20.47 19.86 3.93
C LYS A 629 18.98 19.56 3.80
N ILE A 630 18.54 18.34 4.10
CA ILE A 630 17.11 18.01 4.18
C ILE A 630 16.43 18.78 5.32
N GLN A 631 17.07 18.90 6.48
CA GLN A 631 16.54 19.69 7.59
C GLN A 631 16.48 21.19 7.25
N GLU A 632 17.50 21.72 6.54
CA GLU A 632 17.50 23.10 6.03
C GLU A 632 16.32 23.35 5.08
N LEU A 633 16.05 22.43 4.15
CA LEU A 633 14.91 22.51 3.25
C LEU A 633 13.56 22.40 3.98
N ARG A 634 13.48 21.53 4.98
CA ARG A 634 12.28 21.40 5.81
C ARG A 634 11.95 22.68 6.56
N GLU A 635 12.98 23.38 7.04
CA GLU A 635 12.81 24.67 7.71
C GLU A 635 12.44 25.77 6.71
N ARG A 636 13.14 25.81 5.57
CA ARG A 636 12.93 26.82 4.52
C ARG A 636 11.51 26.80 3.96
N TYR A 637 10.95 25.61 3.75
CA TYR A 637 9.62 25.41 3.17
C TYR A 637 8.59 24.97 4.21
N ARG A 638 8.76 25.41 5.46
CA ARG A 638 7.83 25.11 6.55
C ARG A 638 6.42 25.60 6.20
N GLY A 639 5.45 24.70 6.24
CA GLY A 639 4.05 24.98 5.88
C GLY A 639 3.66 24.56 4.46
N GLU A 640 4.62 24.19 3.61
CA GLU A 640 4.34 23.52 2.34
C GLU A 640 4.29 22.00 2.50
N LYS A 641 3.53 21.32 1.63
CA LYS A 641 3.59 19.86 1.51
C LYS A 641 4.88 19.46 0.80
N LEU A 642 5.75 18.72 1.48
CA LEU A 642 7.02 18.26 0.93
C LEU A 642 6.92 16.82 0.41
N SER A 643 7.77 16.46 -0.54
CA SER A 643 8.02 15.07 -0.91
C SER A 643 9.50 14.90 -1.27
N ILE A 644 10.10 13.78 -0.82
CA ILE A 644 11.52 13.50 -1.06
C ILE A 644 11.62 12.29 -2.00
N ILE A 645 12.31 12.48 -3.12
CA ILE A 645 12.50 11.48 -4.15
C ILE A 645 13.98 11.18 -4.30
N PHE A 646 14.38 9.97 -3.91
CA PHE A 646 15.72 9.45 -4.13
C PHE A 646 15.82 8.79 -5.50
N THR A 647 16.92 9.02 -6.21
CA THR A 647 17.22 8.35 -7.48
C THR A 647 18.69 8.02 -7.60
N GLY A 648 18.98 6.88 -8.21
CA GLY A 648 20.33 6.42 -8.41
C GLY A 648 20.38 5.18 -9.29
N HIS A 649 21.55 4.96 -9.89
CA HIS A 649 21.84 3.81 -10.72
C HIS A 649 23.04 3.05 -10.15
N SER A 650 23.01 1.72 -10.20
CA SER A 650 24.12 0.87 -9.72
C SER A 650 24.47 1.17 -8.25
N LEU A 651 25.73 1.49 -7.92
CA LEU A 651 26.13 1.99 -6.59
C LEU A 651 25.23 3.12 -6.06
N GLY A 652 24.85 4.08 -6.91
CA GLY A 652 24.00 5.20 -6.52
C GLY A 652 22.59 4.76 -6.12
N ALA A 653 22.08 3.68 -6.72
CA ALA A 653 20.81 3.08 -6.33
C ALA A 653 20.89 2.52 -4.90
N SER A 654 22.00 1.87 -4.55
CA SER A 654 22.18 1.32 -3.21
C SER A 654 22.21 2.40 -2.13
N ILE A 655 22.96 3.47 -2.38
CA ILE A 655 23.04 4.60 -1.46
C ILE A 655 21.70 5.35 -1.40
N SER A 656 20.94 5.42 -2.49
CA SER A 656 19.58 5.98 -2.51
C SER A 656 18.65 5.27 -1.52
N ILE A 657 18.61 3.93 -1.57
CA ILE A 657 17.76 3.14 -0.67
C ILE A 657 18.22 3.26 0.78
N LEU A 658 19.53 3.17 1.03
CA LEU A 658 20.09 3.30 2.37
C LEU A 658 19.81 4.67 2.98
N SER A 659 19.95 5.74 2.19
CA SER A 659 19.69 7.11 2.62
C SER A 659 18.20 7.37 2.88
N ALA A 660 17.33 6.83 2.01
CA ALA A 660 15.88 6.94 2.18
C ALA A 660 15.41 6.25 3.46
N TRP A 661 15.95 5.06 3.75
CA TRP A 661 15.70 4.36 5.01
C TRP A 661 16.24 5.11 6.23
N ASP A 662 17.49 5.59 6.18
CA ASP A 662 18.12 6.34 7.29
C ASP A 662 17.34 7.61 7.66
N LEU A 663 16.79 8.34 6.67
CA LEU A 663 15.96 9.51 6.95
C LEU A 663 14.68 9.17 7.72
N VAL A 664 13.96 8.13 7.31
CA VAL A 664 12.70 7.76 7.99
C VAL A 664 12.95 7.13 9.35
N GLU A 665 14.01 6.31 9.47
CA GLU A 665 14.47 5.72 10.72
C GLU A 665 14.81 6.79 11.76
N ASN A 666 15.39 7.91 11.31
CA ASN A 666 15.82 9.01 12.17
C ASN A 666 14.83 10.17 12.28
N GLY A 667 13.55 9.95 11.94
CA GLY A 667 12.44 10.82 12.37
C GLY A 667 11.73 11.60 11.27
N ILE A 668 12.05 11.39 9.99
CA ILE A 668 11.26 11.92 8.88
C ILE A 668 10.06 10.98 8.64
N THR A 669 8.98 11.20 9.37
CA THR A 669 7.75 10.37 9.30
C THR A 669 6.56 11.10 8.70
N ASP A 670 6.63 12.43 8.65
CA ASP A 670 5.61 13.36 8.15
C ASP A 670 5.72 13.64 6.64
N ILE A 671 6.83 13.26 6.01
CA ILE A 671 7.10 13.52 4.59
C ILE A 671 7.08 12.18 3.83
N PRO A 672 6.37 12.07 2.69
CA PRO A 672 6.49 10.94 1.79
C PRO A 672 7.91 10.84 1.21
N VAL A 673 8.54 9.69 1.40
CA VAL A 673 9.87 9.37 0.89
C VAL A 673 9.75 8.24 -0.14
N THR A 674 10.18 8.51 -1.38
CA THR A 674 10.17 7.52 -2.46
C THR A 674 11.56 7.36 -3.03
N ALA A 675 12.03 6.13 -3.29
CA ALA A 675 13.23 5.89 -4.08
C ALA A 675 12.85 5.20 -5.41
N VAL A 676 13.21 5.80 -6.54
CA VAL A 676 13.10 5.18 -7.86
C VAL A 676 14.51 4.91 -8.36
N VAL A 677 14.89 3.65 -8.42
CA VAL A 677 16.29 3.26 -8.61
C VAL A 677 16.47 2.30 -9.79
N PHE A 678 17.64 2.33 -10.41
CA PHE A 678 17.94 1.61 -11.64
C PHE A 678 19.09 0.64 -11.44
N GLY A 679 18.93 -0.62 -11.84
CA GLY A 679 20.02 -1.62 -11.75
C GLY A 679 20.57 -1.79 -10.34
N SER A 680 19.73 -1.69 -9.30
CA SER A 680 20.21 -1.69 -7.91
C SER A 680 20.77 -3.05 -7.49
N PRO A 681 22.01 -3.10 -6.96
CA PRO A 681 22.47 -4.22 -6.13
C PRO A 681 21.61 -4.40 -4.87
N GLN A 682 21.82 -5.51 -4.17
CA GLN A 682 21.19 -5.77 -2.87
C GLN A 682 21.82 -4.93 -1.75
N ILE A 683 21.00 -4.54 -0.77
CA ILE A 683 21.36 -3.53 0.24
C ILE A 683 21.71 -4.15 1.58
N GLY A 684 20.78 -4.94 2.12
CA GLY A 684 20.89 -5.47 3.46
C GLY A 684 20.18 -6.81 3.66
N ASN A 685 20.25 -7.29 4.89
CA ASN A 685 19.71 -8.58 5.30
C ASN A 685 18.18 -8.54 5.51
N ARG A 686 17.61 -9.68 5.89
CA ARG A 686 16.17 -9.80 6.22
C ARG A 686 15.72 -8.84 7.31
N VAL A 687 16.56 -8.59 8.31
CA VAL A 687 16.25 -7.68 9.43
C VAL A 687 16.13 -6.24 8.94
N PHE A 688 17.06 -5.79 8.10
CA PHE A 688 16.96 -4.51 7.39
C PHE A 688 15.67 -4.42 6.59
N ASN A 689 15.32 -5.46 5.83
CA ASN A 689 14.10 -5.46 5.03
C ASN A 689 12.82 -5.43 5.87
N ASN A 690 12.78 -6.17 6.97
CA ASN A 690 11.64 -6.17 7.89
C ASN A 690 11.44 -4.79 8.53
N ARG A 691 12.53 -4.13 8.96
CA ARG A 691 12.48 -2.79 9.53
C ARG A 691 12.10 -1.74 8.48
N PHE A 692 12.66 -1.85 7.28
CA PHE A 692 12.28 -1.04 6.13
C PHE A 692 10.76 -1.08 5.87
N ASN A 693 10.15 -2.28 5.90
CA ASN A 693 8.73 -2.45 5.65
C ASN A 693 7.80 -1.92 6.76
N GLN A 694 8.34 -1.48 7.91
CA GLN A 694 7.54 -0.87 8.98
C GLN A 694 7.16 0.59 8.69
N TYR A 695 7.83 1.24 7.73
CA TYR A 695 7.63 2.66 7.44
C TYR A 695 6.62 2.86 6.30
N PRO A 696 5.36 3.27 6.58
CA PRO A 696 4.34 3.41 5.54
C PRO A 696 4.63 4.57 4.57
N ASN A 697 5.36 5.59 5.02
CA ASN A 697 5.77 6.76 4.25
C ASN A 697 7.01 6.52 3.37
N LEU A 698 7.62 5.32 3.41
CA LEU A 698 8.77 4.95 2.59
C LEU A 698 8.36 3.95 1.49
N LYS A 699 8.63 4.30 0.22
CA LYS A 699 8.40 3.43 -0.94
C LYS A 699 9.67 3.31 -1.77
N VAL A 700 9.95 2.12 -2.31
CA VAL A 700 11.07 1.90 -3.25
C VAL A 700 10.56 1.17 -4.48
N LEU A 701 10.89 1.69 -5.67
CA LEU A 701 10.64 1.08 -6.97
C LEU A 701 11.99 0.78 -7.64
N HIS A 702 12.22 -0.49 -7.96
CA HIS A 702 13.41 -0.98 -8.66
C HIS A 702 13.11 -1.17 -10.14
N VAL A 703 13.77 -0.40 -11.01
CA VAL A 703 13.78 -0.65 -12.45
C VAL A 703 14.93 -1.61 -12.76
N LYS A 704 14.59 -2.84 -13.16
CA LYS A 704 15.55 -3.92 -13.41
C LYS A 704 15.51 -4.35 -14.85
N ASN A 705 16.66 -4.47 -15.48
CA ASN A 705 16.75 -5.16 -16.77
C ASN A 705 16.85 -6.67 -16.53
N LYS A 706 16.00 -7.46 -17.17
CA LYS A 706 15.86 -8.92 -16.95
C LYS A 706 17.16 -9.69 -17.14
N ILE A 707 18.02 -9.21 -18.04
CA ILE A 707 19.32 -9.84 -18.34
C ILE A 707 20.47 -9.29 -17.49
N ASP A 708 20.21 -8.28 -16.67
CA ASP A 708 21.23 -7.65 -15.84
C ASP A 708 21.44 -8.42 -14.53
N VAL A 709 22.51 -9.21 -14.47
CA VAL A 709 22.84 -10.06 -13.33
C VAL A 709 23.23 -9.28 -12.07
N LEU A 710 23.62 -8.02 -12.21
CA LEU A 710 24.08 -7.17 -11.10
C LEU A 710 23.01 -6.97 -10.04
N VAL A 711 21.75 -6.92 -10.45
CA VAL A 711 20.62 -6.67 -9.54
C VAL A 711 20.42 -7.79 -8.52
N HIS A 712 21.01 -8.96 -8.74
CA HIS A 712 20.93 -10.10 -7.83
C HIS A 712 22.15 -10.21 -6.89
N TYR A 713 23.13 -9.31 -7.00
CA TYR A 713 24.34 -9.33 -6.17
C TYR A 713 24.28 -8.28 -5.05
N PRO A 714 24.74 -8.58 -3.82
CA PRO A 714 25.00 -9.92 -3.30
C PRO A 714 23.71 -10.72 -3.11
N GLY A 715 23.73 -12.03 -3.36
CA GLY A 715 22.51 -12.85 -3.38
C GLY A 715 22.02 -13.32 -2.00
N PRO A 716 20.83 -13.95 -1.93
CA PRO A 716 20.26 -14.48 -0.68
C PRO A 716 21.15 -15.50 0.05
N LEU A 717 21.96 -16.28 -0.69
CA LEU A 717 22.94 -17.21 -0.11
C LEU A 717 24.02 -16.50 0.72
N MET A 718 24.19 -15.19 0.55
CA MET A 718 25.13 -14.35 1.31
C MET A 718 24.43 -13.58 2.44
N GLY A 719 23.15 -13.89 2.72
CA GLY A 719 22.38 -13.28 3.81
C GLY A 719 21.59 -12.02 3.45
N TYR A 720 21.48 -11.67 2.16
CA TYR A 720 20.74 -10.49 1.70
C TYR A 720 19.26 -10.79 1.41
N ALA A 721 18.43 -9.76 1.48
CA ALA A 721 17.01 -9.82 1.16
C ALA A 721 16.65 -8.78 0.10
N TYR A 722 15.71 -9.14 -0.78
CA TYR A 722 15.10 -8.21 -1.73
C TYR A 722 14.21 -7.20 -0.99
N THR A 723 14.42 -5.92 -1.28
CA THR A 723 13.69 -4.79 -0.72
C THR A 723 12.89 -4.08 -1.81
N GLY A 724 11.74 -3.50 -1.45
CA GLY A 724 10.94 -2.68 -2.39
C GLY A 724 10.08 -3.44 -3.39
N THR A 725 9.62 -2.72 -4.41
CA THR A 725 8.81 -3.24 -5.53
C THR A 725 9.65 -3.30 -6.80
N ASP A 726 9.55 -4.40 -7.56
CA ASP A 726 10.29 -4.59 -8.80
C ASP A 726 9.45 -4.22 -10.03
N PHE A 727 10.05 -3.48 -10.95
CA PHE A 727 9.58 -3.25 -12.30
C PHE A 727 10.62 -3.79 -13.28
N GLU A 728 10.32 -4.95 -13.85
CA GLU A 728 11.23 -5.64 -14.77
C GLU A 728 10.97 -5.19 -16.22
N ILE A 729 12.05 -4.86 -16.90
CA ILE A 729 12.09 -4.52 -18.32
C ILE A 729 13.07 -5.45 -19.04
N ASP A 730 12.98 -5.52 -20.36
CA ASP A 730 13.91 -6.32 -21.17
C ASP A 730 14.47 -5.51 -22.34
N THR A 731 15.77 -5.22 -22.28
CA THR A 731 16.45 -4.47 -23.35
C THR A 731 16.48 -5.17 -24.69
N ARG A 732 16.31 -6.50 -24.73
CA ARG A 732 16.29 -7.26 -25.98
C ARG A 732 15.05 -6.98 -26.84
N LYS A 733 14.01 -6.36 -26.27
CA LYS A 733 12.80 -5.99 -27.00
C LYS A 733 12.97 -4.83 -27.97
N SER A 734 13.94 -3.95 -27.74
CA SER A 734 14.15 -2.82 -28.64
C SER A 734 14.75 -3.30 -29.96
N PRO A 735 14.13 -3.00 -31.12
CA PRO A 735 14.69 -3.37 -32.42
C PRO A 735 15.98 -2.61 -32.74
N SER A 736 16.29 -1.55 -32.00
CA SER A 736 17.46 -0.68 -32.23
C SER A 736 18.69 -1.05 -31.41
N LEU A 737 18.59 -1.97 -30.44
CA LEU A 737 19.73 -2.38 -29.60
C LEU A 737 20.44 -3.61 -30.19
N LYS A 738 21.77 -3.64 -30.09
CA LYS A 738 22.59 -4.79 -30.50
C LYS A 738 22.29 -5.99 -29.59
N PRO A 739 22.29 -7.24 -30.10
CA PRO A 739 22.32 -8.42 -29.25
C PRO A 739 23.70 -8.55 -28.59
N SER A 740 23.93 -7.82 -27.50
CA SER A 740 25.23 -7.78 -26.80
C SER A 740 25.37 -8.90 -25.76
N ARG A 741 26.59 -9.44 -25.63
CA ARG A 741 27.01 -10.34 -24.55
C ARG A 741 27.81 -9.63 -23.44
N ASN A 742 27.96 -8.31 -23.55
CA ASN A 742 28.69 -7.51 -22.57
C ASN A 742 27.77 -7.14 -21.39
N PRO A 743 28.08 -7.55 -20.15
CA PRO A 743 27.28 -7.18 -18.98
C PRO A 743 27.15 -5.67 -18.78
N GLY A 744 28.14 -4.89 -19.23
CA GLY A 744 28.07 -3.43 -19.18
C GLY A 744 26.96 -2.81 -20.03
N ASP A 745 26.58 -3.46 -21.12
CA ASP A 745 25.47 -3.01 -21.98
C ASP A 745 24.12 -3.35 -21.35
N TRP A 746 24.03 -4.50 -20.67
CA TRP A 746 22.83 -4.91 -19.92
C TRP A 746 22.55 -3.98 -18.74
N HIS A 747 23.61 -3.47 -18.12
CA HIS A 747 23.58 -2.54 -16.99
C HIS A 747 23.60 -1.06 -17.43
N ASN A 748 23.34 -0.75 -18.70
CA ASN A 748 23.39 0.63 -19.18
C ASN A 748 22.10 1.40 -18.81
N LEU A 749 22.22 2.47 -18.03
CA LEU A 749 21.09 3.32 -17.61
C LEU A 749 20.29 3.87 -18.79
N GLN A 750 20.96 4.42 -19.81
CA GLN A 750 20.26 5.01 -20.97
C GLN A 750 19.50 3.97 -21.79
N ALA A 751 20.03 2.74 -21.88
CA ALA A 751 19.31 1.63 -22.48
C ALA A 751 18.08 1.24 -21.66
N MET A 752 18.19 1.18 -20.32
CA MET A 752 17.02 0.95 -19.46
C MET A 752 15.95 2.03 -19.68
N LEU A 753 16.33 3.32 -19.69
CA LEU A 753 15.39 4.42 -19.91
C LEU A 753 14.78 4.42 -21.31
N HIS A 754 15.54 4.05 -22.34
CA HIS A 754 15.01 3.83 -23.69
C HIS A 754 13.92 2.76 -23.70
N ILE A 755 14.14 1.66 -22.97
CA ILE A 755 13.13 0.61 -22.85
C ILE A 755 11.92 1.09 -22.07
N VAL A 756 12.11 1.76 -20.93
CA VAL A 756 10.99 2.34 -20.16
C VAL A 756 10.16 3.29 -21.03
N ALA A 757 10.79 4.06 -21.92
CA ALA A 757 10.06 4.96 -22.81
C ALA A 757 9.13 4.24 -23.81
N GLY A 758 9.42 2.98 -24.16
CA GLY A 758 8.63 2.18 -25.11
C GLY A 758 8.14 0.81 -24.62
N TRP A 759 8.23 0.55 -23.32
CA TRP A 759 7.81 -0.72 -22.70
C TRP A 759 6.29 -0.84 -22.69
N ASN A 760 5.75 -1.95 -23.20
CA ASN A 760 4.32 -2.25 -23.20
C ASN A 760 4.01 -3.60 -22.54
N GLY A 761 4.80 -3.99 -21.52
CA GLY A 761 4.68 -5.27 -20.84
C GLY A 761 5.46 -6.40 -21.51
N GLU A 762 5.57 -7.55 -20.84
CA GLU A 762 6.32 -8.72 -21.34
C GLU A 762 5.69 -9.34 -22.60
N GLY A 763 4.36 -9.28 -22.76
CA GLY A 763 3.66 -9.73 -23.97
C GLY A 763 3.55 -8.70 -25.09
N GLY A 764 3.73 -7.40 -24.81
CA GLY A 764 3.50 -6.32 -25.76
C GLY A 764 4.69 -6.02 -26.69
N GLU A 765 4.39 -5.49 -27.88
CA GLU A 765 5.41 -4.98 -28.80
C GLU A 765 6.07 -3.70 -28.26
N PHE A 766 7.34 -3.51 -28.58
CA PHE A 766 8.06 -2.29 -28.21
C PHE A 766 7.58 -1.11 -29.06
N GLU A 767 7.02 -0.09 -28.41
CA GLU A 767 6.53 1.12 -29.07
C GLU A 767 6.72 2.31 -28.14
N LEU A 768 7.46 3.34 -28.59
CA LEU A 768 7.72 4.54 -27.80
C LEU A 768 6.42 5.28 -27.46
N LYS A 769 6.06 5.28 -26.17
CA LYS A 769 4.92 6.06 -25.62
C LYS A 769 5.35 7.46 -25.17
N VAL A 770 6.64 7.65 -24.91
CA VAL A 770 7.25 8.96 -24.62
C VAL A 770 8.37 9.20 -25.61
N LYS A 771 8.39 10.38 -26.24
CA LYS A 771 9.45 10.76 -27.18
C LYS A 771 10.78 10.82 -26.43
N ARG A 772 11.70 9.91 -26.78
CA ARG A 772 13.06 9.88 -26.26
C ARG A 772 14.04 9.69 -27.42
N SER A 773 15.12 10.47 -27.42
CA SER A 773 16.15 10.35 -28.46
C SER A 773 16.91 9.05 -28.31
N LEU A 774 16.91 8.23 -29.36
CA LEU A 774 17.65 6.97 -29.39
C LEU A 774 19.16 7.19 -29.16
N ALA A 775 19.70 8.32 -29.64
CA ALA A 775 21.11 8.64 -29.52
C ALA A 775 21.63 8.66 -28.08
N LEU A 776 20.75 8.92 -27.10
CA LEU A 776 21.12 8.93 -25.69
C LEU A 776 21.69 7.59 -25.21
N VAL A 777 21.29 6.46 -25.80
CA VAL A 777 21.81 5.13 -25.45
C VAL A 777 23.32 5.05 -25.62
N ASN A 778 23.87 5.61 -26.70
CA ASN A 778 25.31 5.58 -26.98
C ASN A 778 26.11 6.68 -26.24
N LYS A 779 25.54 7.35 -25.22
CA LYS A 779 26.27 8.38 -24.45
C LYS A 779 27.62 7.86 -23.94
N SER A 780 27.64 6.67 -23.35
CA SER A 780 28.82 6.07 -22.70
C SER A 780 29.19 4.67 -23.22
N CYS A 781 28.51 4.20 -24.27
CA CYS A 781 28.73 2.90 -24.87
C CYS A 781 28.42 2.92 -26.38
N GLU A 782 28.52 1.76 -27.03
CA GLU A 782 28.18 1.56 -28.45
C GLU A 782 27.13 0.43 -28.59
N PHE A 783 26.00 0.58 -27.89
CA PHE A 783 25.00 -0.47 -27.75
C PHE A 783 23.89 -0.41 -28.82
N LEU A 784 23.71 0.73 -29.49
CA LEU A 784 22.80 0.84 -30.65
C LEU A 784 23.34 0.11 -31.86
N LYS A 785 22.49 -0.54 -32.65
CA LYS A 785 22.92 -1.16 -33.90
C LYS A 785 23.50 -0.14 -34.88
N ASP A 786 24.42 -0.60 -35.73
CA ASP A 786 25.19 0.27 -36.62
C ASP A 786 24.28 1.00 -37.64
N GLU A 787 23.13 0.42 -38.01
CA GLU A 787 22.16 1.05 -38.90
C GLU A 787 21.50 2.30 -38.30
N CYS A 788 21.59 2.49 -36.97
CA CYS A 788 21.12 3.70 -36.31
C CYS A 788 22.03 4.91 -36.58
N MET A 789 23.24 4.69 -37.10
CA MET A 789 24.21 5.74 -37.46
C MET A 789 24.53 6.73 -36.32
N VAL A 790 24.51 6.24 -35.07
CA VAL A 790 24.87 7.03 -33.88
C VAL A 790 26.27 6.63 -33.40
N PRO A 791 27.25 7.55 -33.35
CA PRO A 791 28.57 7.26 -32.82
C PRO A 791 28.53 6.69 -31.40
N GLY A 792 29.33 5.68 -31.12
CA GLY A 792 29.51 5.15 -29.76
C GLY A 792 30.23 6.13 -28.84
N SER A 793 29.91 6.10 -27.55
CA SER A 793 30.56 6.87 -26.48
C SER A 793 30.73 8.36 -26.82
N TRP A 794 29.69 8.96 -27.40
CA TRP A 794 29.76 10.30 -27.96
C TRP A 794 29.77 11.41 -26.90
N TRP A 795 29.34 11.12 -25.66
CA TRP A 795 29.36 12.12 -24.59
C TRP A 795 30.79 12.38 -24.14
N VAL A 796 31.34 13.47 -24.64
CA VAL A 796 32.67 13.96 -24.29
C VAL A 796 32.65 15.48 -24.39
N GLU A 797 33.38 16.14 -23.49
CA GLU A 797 33.60 17.58 -23.60
C GLU A 797 34.28 17.91 -24.93
N LYS A 798 33.96 19.09 -25.48
CA LYS A 798 34.59 19.55 -26.71
C LYS A 798 36.10 19.52 -26.55
N ASN A 799 36.79 18.80 -27.43
CA ASN A 799 38.24 18.58 -27.37
C ASN A 799 38.74 18.00 -26.04
N LYS A 800 37.89 17.25 -25.30
CA LYS A 800 38.12 16.78 -23.93
C LYS A 800 38.44 17.90 -22.92
N GLY A 801 38.02 19.13 -23.22
CA GLY A 801 38.29 20.33 -22.42
C GLY A 801 39.59 21.06 -22.81
N MET A 802 40.29 20.63 -23.86
CA MET A 802 41.47 21.35 -24.36
C MET A 802 41.02 22.61 -25.10
N VAL A 803 41.66 23.74 -24.82
CA VAL A 803 41.40 25.03 -25.46
C VAL A 803 42.71 25.66 -25.93
N ARG A 804 42.63 26.53 -26.93
CA ARG A 804 43.77 27.32 -27.40
C ARG A 804 43.85 28.61 -26.58
N ASN A 805 44.96 28.84 -25.89
CA ASN A 805 45.17 30.07 -25.11
C ASN A 805 45.55 31.27 -26.01
N GLU A 806 45.73 32.44 -25.42
CA GLU A 806 46.10 33.69 -26.13
C GLU A 806 47.43 33.58 -26.87
N ASP A 807 48.37 32.77 -26.36
CA ASP A 807 49.67 32.49 -27.00
C ASP A 807 49.57 31.51 -28.18
N GLY A 808 48.38 30.94 -28.43
CA GLY A 808 48.14 29.99 -29.50
C GLY A 808 48.48 28.53 -29.16
N GLU A 809 48.81 28.22 -27.90
CA GLU A 809 49.11 26.89 -27.38
C GLU A 809 47.84 26.15 -26.93
N TRP A 810 47.83 24.82 -27.06
CA TRP A 810 46.73 23.99 -26.56
C TRP A 810 46.96 23.64 -25.08
N VAL A 811 46.06 24.09 -24.22
CA VAL A 811 46.11 23.87 -22.78
C VAL A 811 44.79 23.28 -22.27
N MET A 812 44.84 22.64 -21.11
CA MET A 812 43.61 22.22 -20.43
C MET A 812 42.88 23.45 -19.91
N ALA A 813 41.61 23.62 -20.28
CA ALA A 813 40.80 24.70 -19.73
C ALA A 813 40.68 24.55 -18.22
N SER A 814 40.86 25.65 -17.49
CA SER A 814 40.36 25.74 -16.13
C SER A 814 38.83 25.77 -16.18
N PRO A 815 38.13 25.14 -15.21
CA PRO A 815 36.70 25.35 -15.04
C PRO A 815 36.39 26.84 -14.92
N ASP A 816 35.23 27.27 -15.41
CA ASP A 816 34.71 28.61 -15.15
C ASP A 816 34.61 28.85 -13.64
N GLU A 817 34.67 30.10 -13.19
CA GLU A 817 34.62 30.42 -11.75
C GLU A 817 33.39 29.83 -11.05
N GLU A 818 32.24 29.81 -11.74
CA GLU A 818 30.99 29.22 -11.22
C GLU A 818 31.01 27.68 -11.16
N ASP A 819 31.92 27.03 -11.90
CA ASP A 819 32.04 25.57 -11.99
C ASP A 819 33.17 25.01 -11.11
N LEU A 820 33.92 25.87 -10.41
CA LEU A 820 34.91 25.43 -9.46
C LEU A 820 34.25 24.65 -8.31
N PRO A 821 34.83 23.52 -7.84
CA PRO A 821 34.28 22.80 -6.69
C PRO A 821 34.31 23.67 -5.44
N VAL A 822 33.14 23.91 -4.85
CA VAL A 822 32.98 24.67 -3.60
C VAL A 822 32.44 23.73 -2.50
N PRO A 823 33.04 23.74 -1.30
CA PRO A 823 32.47 23.08 -0.13
C PRO A 823 31.08 23.64 0.24
N GLU A 824 30.19 22.79 0.76
CA GLU A 824 28.83 23.19 1.15
C GLU A 824 28.70 23.63 2.63
N PHE A 825 29.83 23.68 3.37
CA PHE A 825 29.89 23.91 4.81
C PHE A 825 31.06 24.81 5.21
#